data_AF-A0A842VPR1-F1
#
_entry.id   AF-A0A842VPR1-F1
#
_cell.length_a   1.000
_cell.length_b   1.000
_cell.length_c   1.000
_cell.angle_alpha   90.00
_cell.angle_beta   90.00
_cell.angle_gamma   90.00
#
_symmetry.space_group_name_H-M   'P 1'
#
loop_
_entity.id
_entity.type
_entity.pdbx_description
1 polymer ?
#
loop_
_entity_poly.entity_id
_entity_poly.type
_entity_poly.pdbx_seq_one_letter_code
_entity_poly.pdbx_strand_id
1 'polypeptide(L)'
;MPSKFNLNTPSFKKQMISLIVVSGLLVGGWYSISYISALIFQSNKYDKQNTLDDPNYGDYDNIPVVPQQPGLTIGDINITDIDFDMSNFDPETLESLLGLLEGNTELMNELLENLDPEELNYPVFRVFPKGSSSVDELDVWRMTGCDQYSGVGSQWTHSSSSSSGLTLEPNVDLYDESFTIYYPFGSSTEASMQVPTCFYKPHIEDGTVNAPNLQSYIMQEDMDEGIISTLTIDPATGGNLTYDLGKEAYDPFTEFNDDSGTPAQAQSEVSSSYLQMPEGGLSGYRSANPNFDAHFGYIQGNISGATTVYEIADGIREYLADNFDLDLDTETGFTRPSSSEDQVEWFLERGSGLPMDFASAYVMFLRGFGVPCRYAHGYNSIAGKDMGSYYIVTLGCMYAWAEVYYPDYDDFGPMLILHNGLLGGMIVDTENFEQEGTINVRVNGTYSEYAIGGRYNEYDLTYELNMTTGESNASRTLELYDHAEEVSLGTVVTDSNGYAHYTLKFDDDFTAGVHPISVKQSLFLQNMTASILISQMDVELISVNPTVVDLNPTLTLNSTNVRARFTDPHNGNPIKKAVLHPVVVDGGAAISGSTSPSGVKVDATGTIDTTIEISDVVNPGSYDFRVDYNGSYIFENPLTGDPEPFELPPPYNLYGFSSDTVPFDVSNSDDVVFNLFVNDAPRGDTIYTTRAQDLKIDVYLAREGTPVSGEDVEIYLAEQPSTPIATLTTDGTGSDQLYFDIPVSNPWFAGPHSLYGKWVLEDRTNSSWWVVVNETVSISSFCSESAINRQGNPPTTFDVYGQLQDSVLGTEVPYGQVAISMWQVITDKSSLLEPYPAITESDSNGDYTINLNVDDESPLGSYSIYATFTGTFQVDGETSFDLPNLLANSGPHALDIEDPDDVNLIFLIDGTPTQPDYLSGAPSKTRSSTVQLQVWLYVSGSPAVNELVVFRDETTGVQLFQDYTDGSGYVSYSPSLANSNFAAGL
;
A
#
# COMPACT_ATOMS: atom_id res chain seq x y z
N MET A 1 -49.48 -54.70 -25.16
CA MET A 1 -49.10 -54.07 -26.45
C MET A 1 -50.39 -53.67 -27.16
N PRO A 2 -50.56 -52.45 -27.66
CA PRO A 2 -49.62 -51.56 -28.38
C PRO A 2 -49.30 -50.28 -27.56
N SER A 3 -48.51 -49.25 -27.94
CA SER A 3 -47.48 -48.99 -28.95
C SER A 3 -46.86 -47.59 -28.65
N LYS A 4 -45.54 -47.48 -28.77
CA LYS A 4 -44.74 -46.31 -29.21
C LYS A 4 -45.05 -44.92 -28.60
N PHE A 5 -44.20 -44.47 -27.68
CA PHE A 5 -44.01 -43.05 -27.37
C PHE A 5 -43.43 -42.34 -28.59
N ASN A 6 -44.02 -41.20 -28.94
CA ASN A 6 -43.70 -40.40 -30.12
C ASN A 6 -42.77 -39.25 -29.70
N LEU A 7 -41.50 -39.28 -30.12
CA LEU A 7 -40.43 -38.36 -29.72
C LEU A 7 -40.45 -36.99 -30.46
N ASN A 8 -41.57 -36.60 -31.07
CA ASN A 8 -41.67 -35.39 -31.91
C ASN A 8 -42.82 -34.45 -31.53
N THR A 9 -43.20 -34.38 -30.25
CA THR A 9 -44.06 -33.30 -29.74
C THR A 9 -43.21 -32.10 -29.31
N PRO A 10 -43.60 -30.86 -29.68
CA PRO A 10 -42.89 -29.64 -29.28
C PRO A 10 -42.72 -29.51 -27.76
N SER A 11 -43.62 -30.10 -26.96
CA SER A 11 -43.54 -30.07 -25.49
C SER A 11 -42.44 -30.96 -24.94
N PHE A 12 -42.11 -32.09 -25.58
CA PHE A 12 -41.05 -32.99 -25.09
C PHE A 12 -39.66 -32.47 -25.48
N LYS A 13 -39.51 -31.84 -26.66
CA LYS A 13 -38.29 -31.10 -27.01
C LYS A 13 -38.10 -29.86 -26.14
N LYS A 14 -39.18 -29.12 -25.82
CA LYS A 14 -39.11 -28.03 -24.83
C LYS A 14 -38.75 -28.55 -23.44
N GLN A 15 -39.31 -29.67 -22.99
CA GLN A 15 -38.96 -30.26 -21.69
C GLN A 15 -37.54 -30.84 -21.64
N MET A 16 -37.03 -31.40 -22.73
CA MET A 16 -35.63 -31.84 -22.79
C MET A 16 -34.64 -30.68 -22.93
N ILE A 17 -34.97 -29.64 -23.69
CA ILE A 17 -34.16 -28.42 -23.77
C ILE A 17 -34.21 -27.68 -22.43
N SER A 18 -35.37 -27.59 -21.77
CA SER A 18 -35.46 -27.06 -20.40
C SER A 18 -34.75 -27.95 -19.39
N LEU A 19 -34.72 -29.28 -19.52
CA LEU A 19 -33.95 -30.13 -18.61
C LEU A 19 -32.45 -30.04 -18.89
N ILE A 20 -32.01 -29.85 -20.13
CA ILE A 20 -30.60 -29.64 -20.51
C ILE A 20 -30.14 -28.21 -20.18
N VAL A 21 -31.02 -27.22 -20.28
CA VAL A 21 -30.77 -25.83 -19.89
C VAL A 21 -30.85 -25.69 -18.37
N VAL A 22 -31.75 -26.38 -17.66
CA VAL A 22 -31.78 -26.41 -16.19
C VAL A 22 -30.64 -27.26 -15.63
N SER A 23 -30.26 -28.39 -16.26
CA SER A 23 -29.05 -29.13 -15.85
C SER A 23 -27.76 -28.39 -16.24
N GLY A 24 -27.80 -27.60 -17.32
CA GLY A 24 -26.73 -26.70 -17.75
C GLY A 24 -26.66 -25.41 -16.93
N LEU A 25 -27.76 -24.95 -16.33
CA LEU A 25 -27.82 -23.83 -15.38
C LEU A 25 -27.63 -24.27 -13.93
N LEU A 26 -27.82 -25.55 -13.59
CA LEU A 26 -27.47 -26.09 -12.27
C LEU A 26 -25.99 -26.47 -12.17
N VAL A 27 -25.35 -26.86 -13.28
CA VAL A 27 -23.89 -27.08 -13.35
C VAL A 27 -23.16 -25.82 -13.83
N GLY A 28 -23.81 -25.03 -14.69
CA GLY A 28 -23.29 -23.75 -15.16
C GLY A 28 -23.68 -22.56 -14.29
N GLY A 29 -24.66 -22.64 -13.39
CA GLY A 29 -24.95 -21.57 -12.42
C GLY A 29 -23.84 -21.44 -11.38
N TRP A 30 -23.27 -22.57 -10.97
CA TRP A 30 -22.05 -22.59 -10.15
C TRP A 30 -20.84 -22.09 -10.92
N TYR A 31 -20.62 -22.54 -12.16
CA TYR A 31 -19.50 -22.04 -12.96
C TYR A 31 -19.68 -20.59 -13.43
N SER A 32 -20.90 -20.09 -13.68
CA SER A 32 -21.12 -18.73 -14.19
C SER A 32 -21.14 -17.71 -13.07
N ILE A 33 -21.65 -18.05 -11.89
CA ILE A 33 -21.52 -17.17 -10.72
C ILE A 33 -20.05 -17.13 -10.32
N SER A 34 -19.35 -18.27 -10.20
CA SER A 34 -17.90 -18.30 -9.96
C SER A 34 -17.06 -17.66 -11.07
N TYR A 35 -17.51 -17.70 -12.34
CA TYR A 35 -16.81 -17.12 -13.49
C TYR A 35 -17.14 -15.63 -13.69
N ILE A 36 -18.30 -15.15 -13.20
CA ILE A 36 -18.69 -13.74 -13.21
C ILE A 36 -18.14 -13.02 -11.98
N SER A 37 -18.12 -13.64 -10.79
CA SER A 37 -17.30 -13.16 -9.68
C SER A 37 -15.79 -13.28 -10.00
N ALA A 38 -15.39 -14.24 -10.85
CA ALA A 38 -14.06 -14.23 -11.47
C ALA A 38 -13.85 -13.21 -12.59
N LEU A 39 -14.88 -12.68 -13.25
CA LEU A 39 -14.72 -11.67 -14.30
C LEU A 39 -14.81 -10.25 -13.76
N ILE A 40 -15.53 -10.05 -12.65
CA ILE A 40 -15.73 -8.75 -12.01
C ILE A 40 -14.64 -8.49 -10.94
N PHE A 41 -14.05 -9.53 -10.33
CA PHE A 41 -12.91 -9.40 -9.39
C PHE A 41 -11.68 -10.27 -9.71
N GLN A 42 -11.67 -11.11 -10.76
CA GLN A 42 -10.52 -11.97 -11.11
C GLN A 42 -10.04 -11.85 -12.56
N SER A 43 -10.02 -10.63 -13.14
CA SER A 43 -9.12 -10.40 -14.29
C SER A 43 -7.66 -10.34 -13.80
N ASN A 44 -7.15 -11.56 -13.62
CA ASN A 44 -5.80 -12.00 -13.31
C ASN A 44 -5.49 -12.19 -11.82
N LYS A 45 -5.13 -13.44 -11.51
CA LYS A 45 -4.36 -13.89 -10.36
C LYS A 45 -3.58 -12.75 -9.71
N TYR A 46 -3.91 -12.51 -8.45
CA TYR A 46 -3.01 -11.88 -7.51
C TYR A 46 -1.68 -12.63 -7.53
N ASP A 47 -0.65 -12.03 -8.11
CA ASP A 47 0.75 -12.40 -7.87
C ASP A 47 1.28 -11.52 -6.72
N LYS A 48 0.51 -11.43 -5.63
CA LYS A 48 0.61 -10.36 -4.61
C LYS A 48 1.26 -10.81 -3.30
N GLN A 49 2.49 -11.32 -3.41
CA GLN A 49 3.52 -11.00 -2.39
C GLN A 49 4.48 -9.94 -2.94
N ASN A 50 4.88 -10.04 -4.21
CA ASN A 50 5.98 -9.23 -4.76
C ASN A 50 5.71 -7.73 -4.99
N THR A 51 4.47 -7.23 -4.87
CA THR A 51 4.19 -5.79 -5.05
C THR A 51 3.95 -5.03 -3.74
N LEU A 52 3.86 -5.72 -2.62
CA LEU A 52 3.67 -5.11 -1.29
C LEU A 52 4.80 -5.49 -0.31
N ASP A 53 5.56 -6.55 -0.58
CA ASP A 53 6.71 -7.00 0.22
C ASP A 53 8.05 -6.37 -0.20
N ASP A 54 8.06 -5.37 -1.09
CA ASP A 54 9.28 -4.63 -1.43
C ASP A 54 9.42 -3.39 -0.52
N PRO A 55 10.33 -3.40 0.47
CA PRO A 55 10.62 -2.23 1.30
C PRO A 55 11.30 -1.08 0.53
N ASN A 56 11.64 -1.27 -0.75
CA ASN A 56 12.20 -0.26 -1.66
C ASN A 56 11.21 0.19 -2.75
N TYR A 57 9.89 0.03 -2.57
CA TYR A 57 8.91 0.66 -3.48
C TYR A 57 8.72 2.16 -3.21
N GLY A 58 9.82 2.85 -2.95
CA GLY A 58 10.01 4.27 -3.17
C GLY A 58 11.16 4.39 -4.16
N ASP A 59 10.88 4.99 -5.32
CA ASP A 59 11.84 5.39 -6.34
C ASP A 59 12.28 4.32 -7.36
N TYR A 60 11.54 4.22 -8.49
CA TYR A 60 12.07 3.69 -9.75
C TYR A 60 11.35 4.32 -10.96
N ASP A 61 11.91 5.43 -11.46
CA ASP A 61 11.98 5.66 -12.89
C ASP A 61 12.91 4.62 -13.52
N ASN A 62 12.46 3.97 -14.59
CA ASN A 62 13.16 2.99 -15.46
C ASN A 62 13.04 1.49 -15.11
N ILE A 63 12.09 0.80 -15.75
CA ILE A 63 12.26 -0.61 -16.15
C ILE A 63 12.33 -0.68 -17.68
N PRO A 64 13.38 -1.30 -18.26
CA PRO A 64 13.51 -1.45 -19.71
C PRO A 64 12.50 -2.44 -20.28
N VAL A 65 11.96 -2.10 -21.45
CA VAL A 65 11.08 -2.94 -22.28
C VAL A 65 11.75 -4.29 -22.57
N VAL A 66 11.20 -5.39 -22.05
CA VAL A 66 11.59 -6.75 -22.46
C VAL A 66 10.87 -7.11 -23.77
N PRO A 67 11.57 -7.57 -24.81
CA PRO A 67 10.96 -7.90 -26.09
C PRO A 67 10.13 -9.18 -26.02
N GLN A 68 8.91 -9.13 -26.57
CA GLN A 68 8.04 -10.30 -26.74
C GLN A 68 8.76 -11.41 -27.53
N GLN A 69 8.77 -12.63 -26.98
CA GLN A 69 9.00 -13.85 -27.74
C GLN A 69 7.69 -14.61 -28.04
N PRO A 70 7.64 -15.39 -29.14
CA PRO A 70 6.42 -15.64 -29.88
C PRO A 70 5.85 -17.04 -29.68
N GLY A 71 4.51 -17.14 -29.60
CA GLY A 71 3.78 -18.23 -30.25
C GLY A 71 2.85 -19.06 -29.37
N LEU A 72 1.62 -18.57 -29.19
CA LEU A 72 0.39 -19.35 -29.39
C LEU A 72 -0.63 -18.43 -30.09
N THR A 73 -0.79 -18.59 -31.40
CA THR A 73 -1.77 -17.82 -32.18
C THR A 73 -3.18 -18.28 -31.87
N ILE A 74 -3.97 -17.41 -31.23
CA ILE A 74 -5.44 -17.50 -31.20
C ILE A 74 -5.95 -17.07 -32.58
N GLY A 75 -5.97 -18.04 -33.51
CA GLY A 75 -6.28 -17.82 -34.91
C GLY A 75 -7.59 -18.44 -35.40
N ASP A 76 -8.43 -19.04 -34.55
CA ASP A 76 -9.62 -19.78 -35.00
C ASP A 76 -10.91 -19.50 -34.21
N ILE A 77 -11.00 -18.40 -33.45
CA ILE A 77 -12.29 -17.89 -32.97
C ILE A 77 -12.50 -16.50 -33.53
N ASN A 78 -13.28 -16.43 -34.60
CA ASN A 78 -13.71 -15.17 -35.20
C ASN A 78 -14.87 -14.61 -34.36
N ILE A 79 -14.55 -13.67 -33.46
CA ILE A 79 -15.49 -13.05 -32.49
C ILE A 79 -16.58 -12.21 -33.18
N THR A 80 -16.52 -12.03 -34.50
CA THR A 80 -17.50 -11.25 -35.28
C THR A 80 -18.80 -12.01 -35.65
N ASP A 81 -18.92 -13.31 -35.30
CA ASP A 81 -20.13 -14.12 -35.56
C ASP A 81 -20.99 -14.38 -34.31
N ILE A 82 -20.67 -13.79 -33.15
CA ILE A 82 -21.53 -13.82 -31.96
C ILE A 82 -22.33 -12.51 -31.92
N ASP A 83 -23.42 -12.47 -32.69
CA ASP A 83 -24.44 -11.43 -32.56
C ASP A 83 -25.28 -11.76 -31.31
N PHE A 84 -24.88 -11.20 -30.17
CA PHE A 84 -25.60 -11.36 -28.91
C PHE A 84 -26.85 -10.47 -28.96
N ASP A 85 -27.96 -11.03 -29.42
CA ASP A 85 -29.25 -10.33 -29.46
C ASP A 85 -29.80 -10.17 -28.04
N MET A 86 -29.41 -9.04 -27.43
CA MET A 86 -29.81 -8.55 -26.10
C MET A 86 -31.33 -8.42 -25.92
N SER A 87 -32.12 -8.48 -27.01
CA SER A 87 -33.58 -8.36 -26.93
C SER A 87 -34.31 -9.62 -26.41
N ASN A 88 -33.56 -10.70 -26.17
CA ASN A 88 -34.10 -11.96 -25.62
C ASN A 88 -33.92 -12.12 -24.11
N PHE A 89 -33.24 -11.17 -23.45
CA PHE A 89 -33.18 -11.12 -21.99
C PHE A 89 -34.43 -10.44 -21.45
N ASP A 90 -34.97 -11.03 -20.39
CA ASP A 90 -36.00 -10.41 -19.58
C ASP A 90 -35.42 -9.11 -18.98
N PRO A 91 -36.15 -7.98 -19.03
CA PRO A 91 -35.75 -6.72 -18.40
C PRO A 91 -35.24 -6.87 -16.96
N GLU A 92 -35.81 -7.78 -16.14
CA GLU A 92 -35.34 -8.04 -14.76
C GLU A 92 -33.92 -8.65 -14.74
N THR A 93 -33.57 -9.48 -15.73
CA THR A 93 -32.23 -10.07 -15.82
C THR A 93 -31.21 -9.07 -16.35
N LEU A 94 -31.66 -8.10 -17.15
CA LEU A 94 -30.82 -7.02 -17.66
C LEU A 94 -30.60 -5.93 -16.60
N GLU A 95 -31.59 -5.62 -15.77
CA GLU A 95 -31.43 -4.80 -14.56
C GLU A 95 -30.54 -5.48 -13.52
N SER A 96 -30.67 -6.79 -13.31
CA SER A 96 -29.77 -7.54 -12.43
C SER A 96 -28.32 -7.54 -12.93
N LEU A 97 -28.09 -7.58 -14.26
CA LEU A 97 -26.76 -7.51 -14.85
C LEU A 97 -26.16 -6.09 -14.85
N LEU A 98 -27.01 -5.04 -14.94
CA LEU A 98 -26.61 -3.64 -14.79
C LEU A 98 -26.36 -3.28 -13.32
N GLY A 99 -27.14 -3.84 -12.39
CA GLY A 99 -26.93 -3.72 -10.94
C GLY A 99 -25.76 -4.54 -10.39
N LEU A 100 -25.13 -5.39 -11.22
CA LEU A 100 -23.86 -6.07 -10.92
C LEU A 100 -22.63 -5.18 -11.23
N LEU A 101 -22.82 -4.09 -11.98
CA LEU A 101 -21.80 -3.08 -12.29
C LEU A 101 -21.87 -1.85 -11.38
N GLU A 102 -22.90 -1.76 -10.53
CA GLU A 102 -23.15 -0.64 -9.60
C GLU A 102 -23.13 -1.18 -8.15
N GLY A 103 -22.06 -0.89 -7.40
CA GLY A 103 -21.94 -0.92 -5.93
C GLY A 103 -22.83 -1.86 -5.13
N ASN A 104 -22.68 -3.19 -5.26
CA ASN A 104 -23.65 -4.13 -4.66
C ASN A 104 -23.12 -4.87 -3.42
N THR A 105 -23.91 -4.81 -2.34
CA THR A 105 -23.69 -5.42 -1.02
C THR A 105 -23.74 -6.96 -1.01
N GLU A 106 -24.34 -7.58 -2.03
CA GLU A 106 -24.40 -9.04 -2.20
C GLU A 106 -23.02 -9.69 -2.37
N LEU A 107 -22.12 -9.05 -3.10
CA LEU A 107 -20.79 -9.60 -3.39
C LEU A 107 -19.88 -9.59 -2.16
N MET A 108 -20.08 -8.58 -1.30
CA MET A 108 -19.43 -8.47 0.00
C MET A 108 -19.90 -9.58 0.97
N ASN A 109 -21.20 -9.94 0.90
CA ASN A 109 -21.78 -11.04 1.66
C ASN A 109 -21.32 -12.43 1.14
N GLU A 110 -21.24 -12.64 -0.17
CA GLU A 110 -20.73 -13.89 -0.77
C GLU A 110 -19.23 -14.11 -0.50
N LEU A 111 -18.42 -13.03 -0.45
CA LEU A 111 -17.02 -13.10 -0.07
C LEU A 111 -16.86 -13.63 1.35
N LEU A 112 -17.55 -13.02 2.32
CA LEU A 112 -17.48 -13.43 3.73
C LEU A 112 -17.89 -14.87 3.98
N GLU A 113 -18.92 -15.38 3.28
CA GLU A 113 -19.36 -16.77 3.41
C GLU A 113 -18.25 -17.80 3.09
N ASN A 114 -17.20 -17.40 2.36
CA ASN A 114 -16.16 -18.28 1.84
C ASN A 114 -14.73 -17.90 2.29
N LEU A 115 -14.55 -16.92 3.18
CA LEU A 115 -13.22 -16.48 3.65
C LEU A 115 -12.61 -17.47 4.64
N ASP A 116 -11.34 -17.82 4.41
CA ASP A 116 -10.50 -18.46 5.41
C ASP A 116 -10.17 -17.42 6.51
N PRO A 117 -10.22 -17.76 7.81
CA PRO A 117 -9.74 -16.89 8.89
C PRO A 117 -8.35 -16.29 8.67
N GLU A 118 -7.45 -17.00 7.98
CA GLU A 118 -6.12 -16.50 7.62
C GLU A 118 -6.18 -15.31 6.61
N GLU A 119 -7.23 -15.23 5.78
CA GLU A 119 -7.43 -14.18 4.77
C GLU A 119 -7.94 -12.84 5.34
N LEU A 120 -8.41 -12.80 6.60
CA LEU A 120 -8.81 -11.54 7.24
C LEU A 120 -7.64 -10.58 7.47
N ASN A 121 -6.41 -11.10 7.53
CA ASN A 121 -5.20 -10.28 7.65
C ASN A 121 -4.73 -9.69 6.31
N TYR A 122 -5.44 -9.97 5.20
CA TYR A 122 -5.02 -9.55 3.87
C TYR A 122 -5.04 -8.02 3.73
N PRO A 123 -3.94 -7.36 3.32
CA PRO A 123 -3.91 -5.91 3.16
C PRO A 123 -4.77 -5.47 1.97
N VAL A 124 -5.74 -4.61 2.21
CA VAL A 124 -6.62 -4.04 1.17
C VAL A 124 -6.02 -2.75 0.63
N PHE A 125 -5.57 -1.83 1.50
CA PHE A 125 -4.87 -0.61 1.12
C PHE A 125 -4.00 -0.08 2.25
N ARG A 126 -3.09 0.84 1.90
CA ARG A 126 -2.21 1.51 2.88
C ARG A 126 -2.51 2.99 2.94
N VAL A 127 -2.36 3.55 4.13
CA VAL A 127 -2.57 4.96 4.44
C VAL A 127 -1.27 5.50 5.00
N PHE A 128 -0.74 6.56 4.39
CA PHE A 128 0.47 7.23 4.85
C PHE A 128 0.07 8.58 5.41
N PRO A 129 0.05 8.76 6.75
CA PRO A 129 -0.25 10.06 7.33
C PRO A 129 0.82 11.08 6.95
N LYS A 130 0.37 12.29 6.57
CA LYS A 130 1.26 13.41 6.25
C LYS A 130 1.40 14.36 7.43
N GLY A 131 2.56 14.98 7.56
CA GLY A 131 2.83 15.97 8.61
C GLY A 131 2.66 15.37 10.01
N SER A 132 1.75 15.95 10.81
CA SER A 132 1.39 15.47 12.15
C SER A 132 0.12 14.60 12.18
N SER A 133 -0.44 14.25 11.02
CA SER A 133 -1.63 13.41 10.93
C SER A 133 -1.36 12.01 11.46
N SER A 134 -2.40 11.33 11.94
CA SER A 134 -2.36 9.93 12.37
C SER A 134 -3.71 9.28 12.06
N VAL A 135 -3.72 7.99 11.77
CA VAL A 135 -4.99 7.26 11.61
C VAL A 135 -5.56 6.95 12.99
N ASP A 136 -6.74 7.47 13.30
CA ASP A 136 -7.47 7.15 14.52
C ASP A 136 -8.18 5.80 14.36
N GLU A 137 -8.34 5.03 15.44
CA GLU A 137 -9.09 3.76 15.42
C GLU A 137 -10.54 3.96 14.96
N LEU A 138 -11.10 5.15 15.17
CA LEU A 138 -12.46 5.54 14.79
C LEU A 138 -12.58 6.04 13.36
N ASP A 139 -11.47 6.20 12.65
CA ASP A 139 -11.51 6.54 11.24
C ASP A 139 -12.24 5.45 10.46
N VAL A 140 -13.20 5.88 9.65
CA VAL A 140 -13.90 5.03 8.71
C VAL A 140 -13.61 5.46 7.29
N TRP A 141 -13.16 4.50 6.49
CA TRP A 141 -12.82 4.60 5.09
C TRP A 141 -14.04 4.17 4.28
N ARG A 142 -14.87 5.15 3.93
CA ARG A 142 -16.08 4.97 3.12
C ARG A 142 -15.71 4.53 1.71
N MET A 143 -16.35 3.45 1.26
CA MET A 143 -16.33 3.07 -0.16
C MET A 143 -17.55 3.67 -0.88
N THR A 144 -18.73 3.58 -0.26
CA THR A 144 -19.95 4.24 -0.73
C THR A 144 -21.03 4.24 0.38
N GLY A 145 -22.10 5.01 0.17
CA GLY A 145 -23.33 5.01 0.94
C GLY A 145 -24.54 4.57 0.09
N CYS A 146 -25.60 4.08 0.71
CA CYS A 146 -26.81 3.59 0.04
C CYS A 146 -28.07 4.13 0.72
N ASP A 147 -29.05 4.58 -0.06
CA ASP A 147 -30.30 5.16 0.43
C ASP A 147 -31.50 4.19 0.36
N GLN A 148 -31.44 3.10 -0.42
CA GLN A 148 -32.56 2.18 -0.62
C GLN A 148 -32.28 0.78 -0.06
N TYR A 149 -33.26 0.23 0.68
CA TYR A 149 -33.26 -1.14 1.19
C TYR A 149 -34.42 -1.93 0.59
N SER A 150 -34.13 -3.09 0.00
CA SER A 150 -35.14 -3.92 -0.68
C SER A 150 -35.93 -4.83 0.28
N GLY A 151 -35.36 -5.19 1.43
CA GLY A 151 -35.94 -6.17 2.37
C GLY A 151 -35.83 -7.63 1.92
N VAL A 152 -35.12 -7.93 0.84
CA VAL A 152 -34.93 -9.31 0.35
C VAL A 152 -33.47 -9.51 -0.05
N GLY A 153 -32.81 -10.53 0.51
CA GLY A 153 -31.45 -10.92 0.10
C GLY A 153 -30.36 -9.90 0.39
N SER A 154 -30.53 -9.05 1.42
CA SER A 154 -29.51 -8.09 1.87
C SER A 154 -29.18 -6.95 0.93
N GLN A 155 -30.05 -6.61 -0.04
CA GLN A 155 -29.72 -5.59 -1.03
C GLN A 155 -29.94 -4.17 -0.50
N TRP A 156 -28.84 -3.50 -0.20
CA TRP A 156 -28.73 -2.04 -0.19
C TRP A 156 -28.32 -1.55 -1.57
N THR A 157 -29.04 -0.56 -2.09
CA THR A 157 -28.82 0.01 -3.43
C THR A 157 -28.98 1.53 -3.39
N HIS A 158 -28.61 2.19 -4.48
CA HIS A 158 -28.90 3.62 -4.71
C HIS A 158 -30.24 3.79 -5.42
N SER A 159 -31.07 4.73 -4.98
CA SER A 159 -32.32 5.09 -5.66
C SER A 159 -32.10 5.81 -6.99
N SER A 160 -30.86 6.29 -7.23
CA SER A 160 -30.41 6.84 -8.50
C SER A 160 -28.94 6.55 -8.75
N SER A 161 -28.58 6.13 -9.96
CA SER A 161 -27.19 5.97 -10.41
C SER A 161 -26.56 7.26 -10.96
N SER A 162 -27.09 8.43 -10.59
CA SER A 162 -26.48 9.70 -11.00
C SER A 162 -25.21 9.97 -10.22
N SER A 163 -24.15 10.36 -10.92
CA SER A 163 -22.92 10.86 -10.34
C SER A 163 -22.58 12.25 -10.91
N SER A 164 -21.90 13.06 -10.12
CA SER A 164 -21.33 14.36 -10.53
C SER A 164 -19.82 14.28 -10.63
N GLY A 165 -19.20 15.10 -11.49
CA GLY A 165 -17.73 15.21 -11.49
C GLY A 165 -17.25 15.75 -10.14
N LEU A 166 -16.26 15.08 -9.55
CA LEU A 166 -15.64 15.53 -8.30
C LEU A 166 -14.75 16.75 -8.58
N THR A 167 -14.85 17.78 -7.74
CA THR A 167 -13.90 18.90 -7.77
C THR A 167 -12.68 18.50 -6.95
N LEU A 168 -11.51 18.46 -7.58
CA LEU A 168 -10.24 18.17 -6.90
C LEU A 168 -9.69 19.44 -6.26
N GLU A 169 -9.04 19.28 -5.11
CA GLU A 169 -8.49 20.38 -4.34
C GLU A 169 -7.04 20.69 -4.75
N PRO A 170 -6.59 21.95 -4.76
CA PRO A 170 -5.24 22.28 -5.18
C PRO A 170 -4.15 21.88 -4.17
N ASN A 171 -4.51 21.67 -2.89
CA ASN A 171 -3.60 21.25 -1.83
C ASN A 171 -4.42 20.70 -0.66
N VAL A 172 -4.25 19.42 -0.32
CA VAL A 172 -5.00 18.80 0.80
C VAL A 172 -4.34 18.96 2.16
N ASP A 173 -3.09 19.44 2.22
CA ASP A 173 -2.39 19.72 3.49
C ASP A 173 -2.94 20.98 4.20
N LEU A 174 -3.96 21.63 3.61
CA LEU A 174 -4.72 22.72 4.23
C LEU A 174 -5.85 22.21 5.14
N TYR A 175 -6.20 20.92 5.05
CA TYR A 175 -7.20 20.28 5.89
C TYR A 175 -6.57 19.81 7.21
N ASP A 176 -7.41 19.49 8.19
CA ASP A 176 -6.95 19.19 9.56
C ASP A 176 -6.10 17.92 9.61
N GLU A 177 -6.44 16.94 8.78
CA GLU A 177 -5.66 15.73 8.58
C GLU A 177 -5.51 15.43 7.09
N SER A 178 -4.31 15.03 6.69
CA SER A 178 -4.01 14.63 5.33
C SER A 178 -3.22 13.32 5.27
N PHE A 179 -3.49 12.55 4.22
CA PHE A 179 -3.01 11.21 4.01
C PHE A 179 -2.62 11.01 2.54
N THR A 180 -1.65 10.13 2.28
CA THR A 180 -1.47 9.52 0.96
C THR A 180 -2.03 8.11 0.99
N ILE A 181 -2.95 7.80 0.09
CA ILE A 181 -3.57 6.47 -0.01
C ILE A 181 -2.90 5.66 -1.11
N TYR A 182 -2.60 4.40 -0.83
CA TYR A 182 -2.08 3.44 -1.79
C TYR A 182 -3.10 2.30 -1.94
N TYR A 183 -3.86 2.33 -3.03
CA TYR A 183 -4.94 1.39 -3.32
C TYR A 183 -4.57 0.45 -4.49
N PRO A 184 -4.30 -0.84 -4.24
CA PRO A 184 -3.88 -1.78 -5.27
C PRO A 184 -5.03 -2.17 -6.21
N PHE A 185 -4.80 -2.15 -7.52
CA PHE A 185 -5.76 -2.57 -8.54
C PHE A 185 -5.20 -3.63 -9.51
N GLY A 186 -6.10 -4.44 -10.09
CA GLY A 186 -5.76 -5.53 -11.01
C GLY A 186 -5.55 -5.09 -12.46
N SER A 187 -4.99 -5.97 -13.29
CA SER A 187 -4.78 -5.69 -14.72
C SER A 187 -6.10 -5.60 -15.50
N SER A 188 -6.40 -4.42 -16.05
CA SER A 188 -7.51 -4.18 -16.97
C SER A 188 -7.21 -2.95 -17.85
N THR A 189 -7.82 -2.85 -19.02
CA THR A 189 -7.65 -1.69 -19.94
C THR A 189 -8.45 -0.47 -19.49
N GLU A 190 -9.57 -0.70 -18.80
CA GLU A 190 -10.38 0.30 -18.14
C GLU A 190 -10.81 -0.30 -16.80
N ALA A 191 -10.50 0.40 -15.70
CA ALA A 191 -10.88 0.00 -14.34
C ALA A 191 -11.83 1.06 -13.78
N SER A 192 -13.09 0.67 -13.52
CA SER A 192 -13.95 1.47 -12.64
C SER A 192 -13.86 0.86 -11.24
N MET A 193 -13.54 1.68 -10.25
CA MET A 193 -13.41 1.25 -8.86
C MET A 193 -13.94 2.32 -7.91
N GLN A 194 -14.56 1.88 -6.81
CA GLN A 194 -14.78 2.74 -5.66
C GLN A 194 -13.45 3.00 -4.97
N VAL A 195 -13.23 4.24 -4.55
CA VAL A 195 -11.98 4.66 -3.94
C VAL A 195 -12.22 4.92 -2.46
N PRO A 196 -11.41 4.34 -1.55
CA PRO A 196 -11.62 4.52 -0.12
C PRO A 196 -11.37 5.97 0.30
N THR A 197 -12.38 6.61 0.87
CA THR A 197 -12.25 7.99 1.36
C THR A 197 -12.54 8.05 2.84
N CYS A 198 -11.69 8.73 3.60
CA CYS A 198 -11.91 8.90 5.03
C CYS A 198 -13.10 9.82 5.28
N PHE A 199 -13.93 9.46 6.25
CA PHE A 199 -14.91 10.37 6.84
C PHE A 199 -14.16 11.36 7.77
N TYR A 200 -14.45 12.67 7.83
CA TYR A 200 -15.58 13.45 7.33
C TYR A 200 -15.14 14.43 6.24
N LYS A 201 -15.97 14.60 5.20
CA LYS A 201 -15.72 15.50 4.06
C LYS A 201 -14.33 15.29 3.43
N PRO A 202 -14.17 14.17 2.72
CA PRO A 202 -12.91 13.87 2.04
C PRO A 202 -12.66 14.83 0.87
N HIS A 203 -11.41 15.25 0.74
CA HIS A 203 -10.92 16.10 -0.33
C HIS A 203 -9.73 15.43 -1.02
N ILE A 204 -9.77 15.24 -2.34
CA ILE A 204 -8.66 14.63 -3.09
C ILE A 204 -7.85 15.72 -3.79
N GLU A 205 -6.52 15.67 -3.68
CA GLU A 205 -5.62 16.67 -4.26
C GLU A 205 -5.44 16.49 -5.78
N ASP A 206 -5.60 17.59 -6.52
CA ASP A 206 -5.36 17.66 -7.95
C ASP A 206 -3.88 17.40 -8.28
N GLY A 207 -3.64 16.61 -9.32
CA GLY A 207 -2.29 16.23 -9.73
C GLY A 207 -1.60 15.15 -8.89
N THR A 208 -2.20 14.69 -7.79
CA THR A 208 -1.63 13.59 -6.96
C THR A 208 -2.14 12.22 -7.34
N VAL A 209 -3.26 12.15 -8.08
CA VAL A 209 -3.84 10.91 -8.59
C VAL A 209 -2.89 10.32 -9.64
N ASN A 210 -2.23 9.23 -9.29
CA ASN A 210 -1.23 8.59 -10.12
C ASN A 210 -1.30 7.07 -10.06
N ALA A 211 -0.90 6.41 -11.14
CA ALA A 211 -0.57 4.99 -11.16
C ALA A 211 0.47 4.74 -12.27
N PRO A 212 1.31 3.69 -12.18
CA PRO A 212 2.45 3.48 -13.09
C PRO A 212 2.11 3.44 -14.60
N ASN A 213 0.85 3.17 -14.97
CA ASN A 213 0.39 3.07 -16.36
C ASN A 213 -0.87 3.91 -16.62
N LEU A 214 -1.11 4.95 -15.82
CA LEU A 214 -2.32 5.77 -15.93
C LEU A 214 -2.27 6.67 -17.17
N GLN A 215 -3.23 6.50 -18.10
CA GLN A 215 -3.39 7.40 -19.25
C GLN A 215 -4.33 8.57 -18.94
N SER A 216 -5.44 8.27 -18.29
CA SER A 216 -6.44 9.24 -17.86
C SER A 216 -7.26 8.70 -16.72
N TYR A 217 -7.82 9.58 -15.92
CA TYR A 217 -8.78 9.22 -14.88
C TYR A 217 -9.96 10.19 -14.88
N ILE A 218 -11.09 9.72 -14.37
CA ILE A 218 -12.28 10.52 -14.10
C ILE A 218 -12.73 10.18 -12.68
N MET A 219 -12.68 11.17 -11.78
CA MET A 219 -13.26 11.07 -10.44
C MET A 219 -14.69 11.60 -10.46
N GLN A 220 -15.61 10.82 -9.90
CA GLN A 220 -17.01 11.20 -9.74
C GLN A 220 -17.45 10.94 -8.30
N GLU A 221 -18.35 11.78 -7.83
CA GLU A 221 -19.04 11.61 -6.56
C GLU A 221 -20.46 11.12 -6.86
N ASP A 222 -20.89 10.04 -6.21
CA ASP A 222 -22.26 9.57 -6.25
C ASP A 222 -23.19 10.45 -5.38
N MET A 223 -24.50 10.21 -5.43
CA MET A 223 -25.49 10.99 -4.67
C MET A 223 -25.40 10.80 -3.15
N ASP A 224 -24.66 9.79 -2.71
CA ASP A 224 -24.48 9.38 -1.33
C ASP A 224 -23.03 9.66 -0.85
N GLU A 225 -22.31 10.57 -1.54
CA GLU A 225 -20.95 11.03 -1.25
C GLU A 225 -19.90 9.88 -1.24
N GLY A 226 -20.11 8.84 -2.03
CA GLY A 226 -19.10 7.86 -2.41
C GLY A 226 -18.30 8.34 -3.61
N ILE A 227 -16.98 8.14 -3.60
CA ILE A 227 -16.11 8.53 -4.72
C ILE A 227 -15.83 7.32 -5.61
N ILE A 228 -16.21 7.44 -6.87
CA ILE A 228 -15.99 6.46 -7.93
C ILE A 228 -14.90 6.99 -8.86
N SER A 229 -13.85 6.21 -9.07
CA SER A 229 -12.82 6.51 -10.05
C SER A 229 -12.95 5.60 -11.26
N THR A 230 -12.96 6.21 -12.45
CA THR A 230 -12.79 5.48 -13.72
C THR A 230 -11.40 5.78 -14.26
N LEU A 231 -10.54 4.78 -14.25
CA LEU A 231 -9.17 4.84 -14.73
C LEU A 231 -9.06 4.22 -16.12
N THR A 232 -8.31 4.87 -17.00
CA THR A 232 -7.85 4.32 -18.28
C THR A 232 -6.36 4.01 -18.14
N ILE A 233 -6.00 2.73 -18.31
CA ILE A 233 -4.66 2.21 -18.01
C ILE A 233 -4.07 1.57 -19.27
N ASP A 234 -2.84 1.93 -19.64
CA ASP A 234 -2.13 1.37 -20.80
C ASP A 234 -0.63 1.27 -20.56
N PRO A 235 -0.04 0.06 -20.63
CA PRO A 235 -0.68 -1.23 -20.86
C PRO A 235 -1.55 -1.70 -19.67
N ALA A 236 -2.50 -2.61 -19.94
CA ALA A 236 -3.38 -3.23 -18.94
C ALA A 236 -2.62 -4.16 -17.98
N THR A 237 -1.85 -3.57 -17.08
CA THR A 237 -1.08 -4.26 -16.03
C THR A 237 -1.59 -3.82 -14.66
N GLY A 238 -1.54 -4.71 -13.67
CA GLY A 238 -1.88 -4.37 -12.29
C GLY A 238 -0.93 -3.30 -11.74
N GLY A 239 -1.38 -2.56 -10.72
CA GLY A 239 -0.61 -1.47 -10.14
C GLY A 239 -1.24 -0.94 -8.85
N ASN A 240 -0.70 0.17 -8.35
CA ASN A 240 -1.25 0.90 -7.21
C ASN A 240 -1.75 2.27 -7.67
N LEU A 241 -2.99 2.59 -7.33
CA LEU A 241 -3.53 3.93 -7.44
C LEU A 241 -3.08 4.68 -6.19
N THR A 242 -2.33 5.74 -6.39
CA THR A 242 -1.87 6.64 -5.34
C THR A 242 -2.58 7.97 -5.50
N TYR A 243 -3.04 8.56 -4.39
CA TYR A 243 -3.61 9.90 -4.35
C TYR A 243 -3.52 10.46 -2.94
N ASP A 244 -3.45 11.79 -2.85
CA ASP A 244 -3.49 12.49 -1.57
C ASP A 244 -4.91 12.88 -1.21
N LEU A 245 -5.25 12.70 0.06
CA LEU A 245 -6.56 12.84 0.64
C LEU A 245 -6.46 13.71 1.89
N GLY A 246 -7.23 14.80 1.95
CA GLY A 246 -7.47 15.58 3.17
C GLY A 246 -8.86 15.30 3.73
N LYS A 247 -9.05 15.51 5.03
CA LYS A 247 -10.38 15.50 5.68
C LYS A 247 -10.53 16.67 6.65
N GLU A 248 -11.76 17.16 6.81
CA GLU A 248 -12.08 18.12 7.88
C GLU A 248 -12.01 17.44 9.25
N ALA A 249 -11.65 18.20 10.29
CA ALA A 249 -11.63 17.71 11.67
C ALA A 249 -13.02 17.22 12.06
N TYR A 250 -13.06 16.02 12.62
CA TYR A 250 -14.28 15.36 13.02
C TYR A 250 -14.10 14.71 14.39
N ASP A 251 -14.94 15.08 15.35
CA ASP A 251 -15.05 14.38 16.64
C ASP A 251 -16.44 13.71 16.75
N PRO A 252 -16.51 12.38 16.60
CA PRO A 252 -17.78 11.65 16.57
C PRO A 252 -18.59 11.76 17.87
N PHE A 253 -17.98 12.12 19.01
CA PHE A 253 -18.67 12.18 20.30
C PHE A 253 -19.18 13.56 20.67
N THR A 254 -18.56 14.61 20.14
CA THR A 254 -18.86 15.99 20.54
C THR A 254 -19.63 16.77 19.49
N GLU A 255 -19.39 16.50 18.19
CA GLU A 255 -19.94 17.35 17.14
C GLU A 255 -21.46 17.22 17.01
N PHE A 256 -22.02 16.02 17.16
CA PHE A 256 -23.45 15.77 16.91
C PHE A 256 -24.31 15.51 18.17
N ASN A 257 -23.81 15.80 19.38
CA ASN A 257 -24.43 15.35 20.64
C ASN A 257 -25.56 16.28 21.15
N ASP A 258 -25.26 17.55 21.44
CA ASP A 258 -26.17 18.42 22.24
C ASP A 258 -27.17 19.26 21.43
N ASP A 259 -26.89 19.54 20.14
CA ASP A 259 -27.73 20.34 19.24
C ASP A 259 -28.05 19.55 17.95
N SER A 260 -28.48 18.29 18.08
CA SER A 260 -28.76 17.41 16.92
C SER A 260 -30.10 17.67 16.22
N GLY A 261 -30.89 18.64 16.69
CA GLY A 261 -32.26 18.86 16.23
C GLY A 261 -33.20 17.68 16.53
N THR A 262 -34.44 17.78 16.07
CA THR A 262 -35.47 16.74 16.18
C THR A 262 -35.75 16.13 14.81
N PRO A 263 -36.22 14.86 14.73
CA PRO A 263 -36.50 14.22 13.44
C PRO A 263 -37.49 15.01 12.55
N ALA A 264 -38.41 15.77 13.17
CA ALA A 264 -39.38 16.59 12.46
C ALA A 264 -38.79 17.85 11.81
N GLN A 265 -37.55 18.24 12.14
CA GLN A 265 -36.84 19.37 11.53
C GLN A 265 -36.11 18.99 10.24
N ALA A 266 -35.98 17.70 9.93
CA ALA A 266 -35.31 17.26 8.72
C ALA A 266 -35.96 17.85 7.45
N GLN A 267 -35.14 18.25 6.49
CA GLN A 267 -35.61 18.81 5.23
C GLN A 267 -36.49 17.80 4.47
N SER A 268 -37.44 18.31 3.67
CA SER A 268 -38.37 17.45 2.93
C SER A 268 -37.69 16.58 1.89
N GLU A 269 -36.63 17.09 1.25
CA GLU A 269 -35.80 16.37 0.29
C GLU A 269 -35.09 15.20 0.97
N VAL A 270 -34.36 15.47 2.06
CA VAL A 270 -33.65 14.46 2.86
C VAL A 270 -34.62 13.40 3.38
N SER A 271 -35.75 13.82 3.94
CA SER A 271 -36.77 12.90 4.45
C SER A 271 -37.36 12.00 3.36
N SER A 272 -37.48 12.50 2.12
CA SER A 272 -38.04 11.73 1.01
C SER A 272 -37.07 10.63 0.54
N SER A 273 -35.77 10.89 0.59
CA SER A 273 -34.74 9.93 0.17
C SER A 273 -34.32 8.97 1.29
N TYR A 274 -34.22 9.45 2.53
CA TYR A 274 -33.54 8.70 3.61
C TYR A 274 -34.47 8.21 4.73
N LEU A 275 -35.80 8.31 4.58
CA LEU A 275 -36.79 7.62 5.42
C LEU A 275 -37.51 6.48 4.67
N GLN A 276 -36.97 6.05 3.54
CA GLN A 276 -37.56 5.02 2.71
C GLN A 276 -37.64 3.68 3.45
N MET A 277 -38.80 3.04 3.33
CA MET A 277 -39.11 1.72 3.86
C MET A 277 -39.54 0.81 2.71
N PRO A 278 -39.34 -0.51 2.80
CA PRO A 278 -39.83 -1.48 1.82
C PRO A 278 -41.36 -1.38 1.61
N GLU A 279 -41.86 -2.10 0.60
CA GLU A 279 -43.25 -1.97 0.14
C GLU A 279 -44.27 -2.06 1.30
N GLY A 280 -45.18 -1.08 1.38
CA GLY A 280 -46.16 -0.95 2.45
C GLY A 280 -45.73 -0.02 3.60
N GLY A 281 -44.52 0.56 3.53
CA GLY A 281 -44.00 1.50 4.52
C GLY A 281 -43.84 0.87 5.90
N LEU A 282 -43.59 1.68 6.95
CA LEU A 282 -43.37 1.15 8.31
C LEU A 282 -44.50 0.22 8.80
N SER A 283 -45.76 0.55 8.52
CA SER A 283 -46.89 -0.29 8.94
C SER A 283 -46.94 -1.62 8.21
N GLY A 284 -46.62 -1.63 6.91
CA GLY A 284 -46.52 -2.86 6.11
C GLY A 284 -45.36 -3.71 6.58
N TYR A 285 -44.17 -3.10 6.72
CA TYR A 285 -42.94 -3.76 7.14
C TYR A 285 -43.08 -4.42 8.52
N ARG A 286 -43.60 -3.69 9.53
CA ARG A 286 -43.90 -4.25 10.85
C ARG A 286 -44.93 -5.39 10.82
N SER A 287 -45.90 -5.32 9.91
CA SER A 287 -46.89 -6.40 9.79
C SER A 287 -46.31 -7.66 9.12
N ALA A 288 -45.28 -7.51 8.28
CA ALA A 288 -44.61 -8.60 7.57
C ALA A 288 -43.49 -9.24 8.39
N ASN A 289 -42.81 -8.46 9.23
CA ASN A 289 -41.60 -8.81 9.97
C ASN A 289 -41.86 -8.78 11.50
N PRO A 290 -42.33 -9.90 12.09
CA PRO A 290 -42.78 -9.95 13.49
C PRO A 290 -41.66 -9.74 14.51
N ASN A 291 -40.42 -10.18 14.24
CA ASN A 291 -39.30 -9.91 15.14
C ASN A 291 -38.94 -8.42 15.10
N PHE A 292 -38.89 -7.81 13.91
CA PHE A 292 -38.77 -6.35 13.79
C PHE A 292 -39.87 -5.61 14.55
N ASP A 293 -41.15 -6.01 14.44
CA ASP A 293 -42.25 -5.37 15.18
C ASP A 293 -42.09 -5.47 16.70
N ALA A 294 -41.66 -6.63 17.21
CA ALA A 294 -41.42 -6.85 18.63
C ALA A 294 -40.29 -5.96 19.15
N HIS A 295 -39.13 -5.97 18.49
CA HIS A 295 -37.96 -5.15 18.84
C HIS A 295 -38.26 -3.65 18.69
N PHE A 296 -39.00 -3.24 17.64
CA PHE A 296 -39.48 -1.86 17.49
C PHE A 296 -40.32 -1.42 18.70
N GLY A 297 -41.19 -2.29 19.21
CA GLY A 297 -41.98 -2.01 20.41
C GLY A 297 -41.15 -1.86 21.69
N TYR A 298 -40.09 -2.66 21.84
CA TYR A 298 -39.16 -2.55 22.98
C TYR A 298 -38.36 -1.25 22.93
N ILE A 299 -37.78 -0.95 21.77
CA ILE A 299 -37.03 0.29 21.53
C ILE A 299 -37.94 1.50 21.79
N GLN A 300 -39.17 1.51 21.27
CA GLN A 300 -40.13 2.60 21.51
C GLN A 300 -40.38 2.85 23.01
N GLY A 301 -40.33 1.81 23.84
CA GLY A 301 -40.39 1.94 25.29
C GLY A 301 -39.15 2.62 25.88
N ASN A 302 -37.96 2.18 25.44
CA ASN A 302 -36.67 2.67 25.93
C ASN A 302 -36.43 4.15 25.57
N ILE A 303 -36.77 4.55 24.35
CA ILE A 303 -36.54 5.93 23.86
C ILE A 303 -37.72 6.87 24.14
N SER A 304 -38.69 6.49 24.99
CA SER A 304 -39.93 7.27 25.20
C SER A 304 -39.72 8.69 25.78
N GLY A 305 -38.52 8.99 26.29
CA GLY A 305 -38.10 10.34 26.72
C GLY A 305 -37.15 11.05 25.76
N ALA A 306 -36.66 10.38 24.72
CA ALA A 306 -35.77 10.94 23.71
C ALA A 306 -36.54 11.87 22.78
N THR A 307 -35.94 13.02 22.48
CA THR A 307 -36.53 14.09 21.66
C THR A 307 -35.63 14.53 20.52
N THR A 308 -34.32 14.47 20.71
CA THR A 308 -33.35 14.82 19.66
C THR A 308 -33.03 13.62 18.77
N VAL A 309 -32.48 13.89 17.58
CA VAL A 309 -32.01 12.84 16.67
C VAL A 309 -30.94 11.98 17.37
N TYR A 310 -29.99 12.61 18.06
CA TYR A 310 -28.94 11.89 18.79
C TYR A 310 -29.51 10.98 19.89
N GLU A 311 -30.41 11.50 20.74
CA GLU A 311 -31.00 10.69 21.83
C GLU A 311 -31.76 9.46 21.32
N ILE A 312 -32.43 9.59 20.16
CA ILE A 312 -33.12 8.48 19.51
C ILE A 312 -32.11 7.49 18.94
N ALA A 313 -31.12 7.99 18.21
CA ALA A 313 -30.09 7.19 17.55
C ALA A 313 -29.27 6.39 18.58
N ASP A 314 -28.75 7.06 19.59
CA ASP A 314 -28.00 6.45 20.68
C ASP A 314 -28.83 5.42 21.45
N GLY A 315 -30.11 5.70 21.73
CA GLY A 315 -30.99 4.76 22.41
C GLY A 315 -31.29 3.49 21.59
N ILE A 316 -31.32 3.58 20.26
CA ILE A 316 -31.43 2.41 19.37
C ILE A 316 -30.07 1.67 19.31
N ARG A 317 -28.97 2.41 19.21
CA ARG A 317 -27.60 1.90 19.18
C ARG A 317 -27.31 1.05 20.42
N GLU A 318 -27.57 1.59 21.62
CA GLU A 318 -27.45 0.89 22.90
C GLU A 318 -28.33 -0.35 22.93
N TYR A 319 -29.58 -0.27 22.45
CA TYR A 319 -30.46 -1.42 22.39
C TYR A 319 -29.88 -2.56 21.54
N LEU A 320 -29.36 -2.25 20.36
CA LEU A 320 -28.77 -3.26 19.49
C LEU A 320 -27.50 -3.86 20.10
N ALA A 321 -26.62 -3.02 20.66
CA ALA A 321 -25.41 -3.48 21.33
C ALA A 321 -25.69 -4.36 22.57
N ASP A 322 -26.73 -4.05 23.34
CA ASP A 322 -27.05 -4.77 24.58
C ASP A 322 -27.82 -6.10 24.38
N ASN A 323 -28.45 -6.30 23.21
CA ASN A 323 -29.41 -7.40 23.00
C ASN A 323 -29.00 -8.37 21.89
N PHE A 324 -27.96 -8.08 21.11
CA PHE A 324 -27.51 -8.91 20.00
C PHE A 324 -26.01 -9.16 20.08
N ASP A 325 -25.59 -10.37 19.74
CA ASP A 325 -24.19 -10.77 19.77
C ASP A 325 -23.50 -10.55 18.41
N LEU A 326 -22.26 -10.08 18.42
CA LEU A 326 -21.42 -10.04 17.22
C LEU A 326 -20.94 -11.45 16.88
N ASP A 327 -21.23 -11.93 15.68
CA ASP A 327 -20.90 -13.27 15.19
C ASP A 327 -19.80 -13.19 14.12
N LEU A 328 -18.53 -13.31 14.56
CA LEU A 328 -17.35 -13.38 13.69
C LEU A 328 -16.81 -14.81 13.58
N ASP A 329 -17.52 -15.81 14.13
CA ASP A 329 -17.03 -17.18 14.22
C ASP A 329 -17.25 -17.95 12.91
N THR A 330 -16.18 -18.03 12.13
CA THR A 330 -16.09 -18.74 10.86
C THR A 330 -16.29 -20.26 10.99
N GLU A 331 -16.13 -20.86 12.18
CA GLU A 331 -16.26 -22.31 12.36
C GLU A 331 -17.71 -22.80 12.30
N THR A 332 -18.69 -21.92 12.56
CA THR A 332 -20.12 -22.28 12.48
C THR A 332 -20.70 -22.17 11.06
N GLY A 333 -19.92 -21.61 10.12
CA GLY A 333 -20.36 -21.17 8.81
C GLY A 333 -21.23 -19.92 8.91
N PHE A 334 -20.93 -18.89 8.12
CA PHE A 334 -21.82 -17.74 7.99
C PHE A 334 -23.13 -18.18 7.32
N THR A 335 -24.08 -18.68 8.12
CA THR A 335 -25.43 -18.91 7.60
C THR A 335 -26.03 -17.54 7.33
N ARG A 336 -26.24 -17.18 6.07
CA ARG A 336 -26.96 -15.96 5.69
C ARG A 336 -28.45 -16.25 5.47
N PRO A 337 -29.32 -15.23 5.54
CA PRO A 337 -30.71 -15.38 5.13
C PRO A 337 -30.78 -15.90 3.69
N SER A 338 -31.80 -16.70 3.37
CA SER A 338 -32.02 -17.07 1.97
C SER A 338 -32.28 -15.82 1.12
N SER A 339 -32.05 -15.88 -0.19
CA SER A 339 -32.35 -14.78 -1.13
C SER A 339 -33.84 -14.40 -1.21
N SER A 340 -34.71 -15.02 -0.41
CA SER A 340 -36.14 -14.73 -0.29
C SER A 340 -36.55 -14.24 1.10
N GLU A 341 -35.58 -14.07 1.99
CA GLU A 341 -35.76 -13.70 3.39
C GLU A 341 -35.17 -12.31 3.65
N ASP A 342 -35.79 -11.58 4.58
CA ASP A 342 -35.35 -10.24 4.97
C ASP A 342 -34.18 -10.35 5.96
N GLN A 343 -33.06 -9.71 5.66
CA GLN A 343 -31.84 -9.77 6.48
C GLN A 343 -32.04 -9.20 7.88
N VAL A 344 -32.79 -8.10 8.00
CA VAL A 344 -33.06 -7.48 9.30
C VAL A 344 -33.97 -8.38 10.12
N GLU A 345 -35.03 -8.93 9.54
CA GLU A 345 -35.90 -9.88 10.25
C GLU A 345 -35.13 -11.12 10.71
N TRP A 346 -34.30 -11.68 9.82
CA TRP A 346 -33.47 -12.85 10.09
C TRP A 346 -32.46 -12.60 11.22
N PHE A 347 -31.73 -11.47 11.16
CA PHE A 347 -30.78 -11.08 12.20
C PHE A 347 -31.46 -10.94 13.56
N LEU A 348 -32.62 -10.28 13.58
CA LEU A 348 -33.39 -10.07 14.80
C LEU A 348 -33.94 -11.38 15.37
N GLU A 349 -34.31 -12.36 14.52
CA GLU A 349 -34.70 -13.70 14.97
C GLU A 349 -33.51 -14.47 15.56
N ARG A 350 -32.34 -14.39 14.91
CA ARG A 350 -31.14 -15.13 15.31
C ARG A 350 -30.57 -14.63 16.63
N GLY A 351 -30.59 -13.33 16.86
CA GLY A 351 -29.98 -12.72 18.05
C GLY A 351 -28.46 -12.49 17.92
N SER A 352 -27.86 -12.80 16.77
CA SER A 352 -26.45 -12.55 16.48
C SER A 352 -26.21 -12.30 14.98
N GLY A 353 -25.13 -11.61 14.62
CA GLY A 353 -24.80 -11.34 13.22
C GLY A 353 -23.52 -10.52 13.00
N LEU A 354 -23.27 -10.17 11.75
CA LEU A 354 -22.10 -9.40 11.28
C LEU A 354 -22.33 -7.88 11.41
N PRO A 355 -21.26 -7.04 11.34
CA PRO A 355 -21.41 -5.59 11.41
C PRO A 355 -22.46 -5.00 10.45
N MET A 356 -22.60 -5.57 9.26
CA MET A 356 -23.63 -5.18 8.27
C MET A 356 -25.06 -5.50 8.70
N ASP A 357 -25.26 -6.59 9.44
CA ASP A 357 -26.57 -6.97 9.97
C ASP A 357 -27.02 -5.96 11.03
N PHE A 358 -26.09 -5.58 11.92
CA PHE A 358 -26.29 -4.50 12.88
C PHE A 358 -26.60 -3.18 12.17
N ALA A 359 -25.78 -2.76 11.21
CA ALA A 359 -25.98 -1.53 10.45
C ALA A 359 -27.33 -1.52 9.72
N SER A 360 -27.70 -2.63 9.09
CA SER A 360 -28.99 -2.75 8.38
C SER A 360 -30.17 -2.62 9.33
N ALA A 361 -30.15 -3.35 10.46
CA ALA A 361 -31.21 -3.28 11.46
C ALA A 361 -31.29 -1.87 12.07
N TYR A 362 -30.15 -1.25 12.31
CA TYR A 362 -30.04 0.09 12.86
C TYR A 362 -30.67 1.15 11.96
N VAL A 363 -30.30 1.18 10.67
CA VAL A 363 -30.90 2.09 9.69
C VAL A 363 -32.41 1.87 9.62
N MET A 364 -32.88 0.62 9.61
CA MET A 364 -34.32 0.33 9.57
C MET A 364 -35.08 0.80 10.82
N PHE A 365 -34.49 0.67 12.01
CA PHE A 365 -35.09 1.22 13.23
C PHE A 365 -35.10 2.75 13.22
N LEU A 366 -33.98 3.40 12.88
CA LEU A 366 -33.86 4.86 12.77
C LEU A 366 -34.94 5.44 11.85
N ARG A 367 -35.06 4.90 10.63
CA ARG A 367 -36.10 5.30 9.66
C ARG A 367 -37.50 5.08 10.21
N GLY A 368 -37.72 4.00 10.97
CA GLY A 368 -39.01 3.72 11.60
C GLY A 368 -39.39 4.68 12.71
N PHE A 369 -38.40 5.30 13.39
CA PHE A 369 -38.61 6.38 14.34
C PHE A 369 -38.55 7.78 13.71
N GLY A 370 -38.44 7.85 12.37
CA GLY A 370 -38.48 9.09 11.61
C GLY A 370 -37.13 9.80 11.51
N VAL A 371 -36.02 9.16 11.88
CA VAL A 371 -34.66 9.69 11.76
C VAL A 371 -34.11 9.36 10.36
N PRO A 372 -33.84 10.36 9.50
CA PRO A 372 -33.26 10.12 8.19
C PRO A 372 -31.82 9.63 8.32
N CYS A 373 -31.48 8.57 7.58
CA CYS A 373 -30.14 7.99 7.58
C CYS A 373 -29.89 7.16 6.31
N ARG A 374 -28.60 7.01 5.96
CA ARG A 374 -28.13 6.12 4.90
C ARG A 374 -27.26 5.01 5.47
N TYR A 375 -27.25 3.88 4.78
CA TYR A 375 -26.35 2.77 5.08
C TYR A 375 -25.01 3.06 4.42
N ALA A 376 -23.91 2.94 5.14
CA ALA A 376 -22.58 3.12 4.58
C ALA A 376 -21.73 1.88 4.85
N HIS A 377 -20.82 1.57 3.93
CA HIS A 377 -19.88 0.48 4.09
C HIS A 377 -18.48 0.82 3.58
N GLY A 378 -17.51 0.08 4.09
CA GLY A 378 -16.12 0.26 3.78
C GLY A 378 -15.27 -0.42 4.84
N TYR A 379 -14.32 0.33 5.41
CA TYR A 379 -13.38 -0.21 6.39
C TYR A 379 -13.29 0.71 7.60
N ASN A 380 -13.19 0.17 8.81
CA ASN A 380 -12.80 0.93 10.00
C ASN A 380 -11.32 0.71 10.31
N SER A 381 -10.68 1.68 10.94
CA SER A 381 -9.27 1.53 11.31
C SER A 381 -9.07 0.58 12.48
N ILE A 382 -10.07 0.27 13.31
CA ILE A 382 -9.95 -0.54 14.54
C ILE A 382 -9.10 -1.82 14.41
N ALA A 383 -9.25 -2.59 13.33
CA ALA A 383 -8.52 -3.86 13.12
C ALA A 383 -7.27 -3.73 12.21
N GLY A 384 -6.87 -2.50 11.91
CA GLY A 384 -5.71 -2.22 11.06
C GLY A 384 -4.41 -2.35 11.84
N LYS A 385 -3.29 -2.32 11.10
CA LYS A 385 -1.94 -2.42 11.68
C LYS A 385 -1.19 -1.12 11.48
N ASP A 386 -0.80 -0.48 12.58
CA ASP A 386 0.14 0.64 12.55
C ASP A 386 1.58 0.11 12.38
N MET A 387 2.24 0.52 11.30
CA MET A 387 3.62 0.16 11.00
C MET A 387 4.60 1.29 11.34
N GLY A 388 4.13 2.35 12.01
CA GLY A 388 4.87 3.54 12.40
C GLY A 388 5.03 4.58 11.27
N SER A 389 5.35 4.14 10.04
CA SER A 389 5.45 5.02 8.87
C SER A 389 4.19 5.07 8.01
N TYR A 390 3.32 4.08 8.16
CA TYR A 390 2.05 3.95 7.44
C TYR A 390 1.13 2.99 8.18
N TYR A 391 -0.16 3.07 7.87
CA TYR A 391 -1.21 2.23 8.42
C TYR A 391 -1.69 1.24 7.36
N ILE A 392 -1.89 -0.03 7.74
CA ILE A 392 -2.41 -1.07 6.86
C ILE A 392 -3.87 -1.32 7.21
N VAL A 393 -4.77 -1.07 6.24
CA VAL A 393 -6.17 -1.49 6.33
C VAL A 393 -6.29 -2.88 5.72
N THR A 394 -6.76 -3.84 6.53
CA THR A 394 -6.88 -5.26 6.15
C THR A 394 -8.32 -5.61 5.78
N LEU A 395 -8.55 -6.82 5.29
CA LEU A 395 -9.90 -7.30 5.01
C LEU A 395 -10.73 -7.42 6.30
N GLY A 396 -10.09 -7.73 7.43
CA GLY A 396 -10.71 -7.75 8.76
C GLY A 396 -11.19 -6.39 9.26
N CYS A 397 -10.70 -5.29 8.69
CA CYS A 397 -11.20 -3.93 8.93
C CYS A 397 -12.58 -3.67 8.31
N MET A 398 -13.09 -4.57 7.49
CA MET A 398 -14.33 -4.35 6.77
C MET A 398 -15.51 -4.13 7.73
N TYR A 399 -16.23 -3.04 7.51
CA TYR A 399 -17.24 -2.54 8.44
C TYR A 399 -18.41 -1.89 7.70
N ALA A 400 -19.53 -1.77 8.40
CA ALA A 400 -20.71 -1.05 7.94
C ALA A 400 -21.29 -0.24 9.09
N TRP A 401 -21.84 0.93 8.77
CA TRP A 401 -22.40 1.86 9.75
C TRP A 401 -23.62 2.58 9.18
N ALA A 402 -24.32 3.31 10.05
CA ALA A 402 -25.34 4.25 9.61
C ALA A 402 -24.74 5.66 9.63
N GLU A 403 -25.03 6.43 8.59
CA GLU A 403 -24.79 7.86 8.58
C GLU A 403 -26.13 8.55 8.86
N VAL A 404 -26.21 9.17 10.02
CA VAL A 404 -27.42 9.77 10.57
C VAL A 404 -27.44 11.25 10.19
N TYR A 405 -28.55 11.71 9.63
CA TYR A 405 -28.70 13.13 9.32
C TYR A 405 -29.10 13.93 10.55
N TYR A 406 -28.35 14.99 10.84
CA TYR A 406 -28.56 15.89 11.98
C TYR A 406 -29.10 17.25 11.50
N PRO A 407 -30.42 17.53 11.65
CA PRO A 407 -31.07 18.69 11.05
C PRO A 407 -30.50 20.07 11.42
N ASP A 408 -29.96 20.22 12.62
CA ASP A 408 -29.42 21.50 13.08
C ASP A 408 -28.03 21.80 12.47
N TYR A 409 -27.32 20.77 11.99
CA TYR A 409 -26.06 20.88 11.24
C TYR A 409 -26.26 20.84 9.72
N ASP A 410 -27.43 20.37 9.28
CA ASP A 410 -27.73 20.10 7.87
C ASP A 410 -26.74 19.10 7.25
N ASP A 411 -26.30 18.11 8.03
CA ASP A 411 -25.26 17.17 7.62
C ASP A 411 -25.44 15.75 8.18
N PHE A 412 -24.76 14.78 7.58
CA PHE A 412 -24.69 13.40 8.00
C PHE A 412 -23.46 13.15 8.89
N GLY A 413 -23.67 12.42 9.99
CA GLY A 413 -22.58 11.93 10.85
C GLY A 413 -22.62 10.41 11.02
N PRO A 414 -21.48 9.71 11.00
CA PRO A 414 -21.41 8.28 11.22
C PRO A 414 -21.79 7.97 12.66
N MET A 415 -22.56 6.91 12.83
CA MET A 415 -22.82 6.33 14.14
C MET A 415 -22.44 4.86 14.11
N LEU A 416 -21.32 4.56 14.75
CA LEU A 416 -20.78 3.22 14.89
C LEU A 416 -21.52 2.46 15.99
N ILE A 417 -22.09 1.31 15.66
CA ILE A 417 -22.96 0.57 16.61
C ILE A 417 -22.14 -0.13 17.69
N LEU A 418 -21.00 -0.71 17.32
CA LEU A 418 -20.23 -1.62 18.17
C LEU A 418 -19.07 -0.96 18.93
N HIS A 419 -19.06 0.37 19.02
CA HIS A 419 -17.96 1.17 19.58
C HIS A 419 -17.71 0.95 21.09
N ASN A 420 -18.72 0.56 21.88
CA ASN A 420 -18.55 0.32 23.32
C ASN A 420 -18.34 -1.18 23.62
N GLY A 421 -17.09 -1.60 23.85
CA GLY A 421 -16.74 -2.86 24.52
C GLY A 421 -16.92 -4.16 23.74
N LEU A 422 -17.77 -4.19 22.70
CA LEU A 422 -17.93 -5.35 21.81
C LEU A 422 -16.81 -5.44 20.76
N LEU A 423 -16.31 -4.29 20.26
CA LEU A 423 -15.09 -4.22 19.44
C LEU A 423 -13.79 -4.19 20.26
N GLY A 424 -13.87 -4.14 21.60
CA GLY A 424 -12.74 -4.51 22.46
C GLY A 424 -12.30 -5.97 22.23
N GLY A 425 -13.15 -6.75 21.55
CA GLY A 425 -12.85 -8.05 20.98
C GLY A 425 -12.22 -8.02 19.57
N MET A 426 -11.84 -6.87 19.04
CA MET A 426 -11.15 -6.67 17.75
C MET A 426 -9.93 -5.74 17.83
N ILE A 427 -9.75 -5.00 18.93
CA ILE A 427 -8.52 -4.24 19.19
C ILE A 427 -7.42 -5.21 19.64
N VAL A 428 -6.43 -5.42 18.78
CA VAL A 428 -5.11 -5.93 19.17
C VAL A 428 -4.34 -4.74 19.79
N ASP A 429 -4.63 -4.39 21.04
CA ASP A 429 -3.88 -3.36 21.77
C ASP A 429 -2.55 -3.98 22.22
N THR A 430 -1.51 -3.87 21.39
CA THR A 430 -0.17 -4.39 21.71
C THR A 430 0.52 -3.63 22.86
N GLU A 431 0.01 -2.50 23.34
CA GLU A 431 0.77 -1.64 24.27
C GLU A 431 0.15 -1.46 25.67
N ASN A 432 -1.16 -1.68 25.90
CA ASN A 432 -1.76 -1.53 27.24
C ASN A 432 -2.72 -2.65 27.70
N PHE A 433 -2.32 -3.92 27.59
CA PHE A 433 -3.06 -5.02 28.24
C PHE A 433 -3.11 -4.88 29.78
N GLU A 434 -4.30 -4.62 30.35
CA GLU A 434 -4.71 -5.39 31.52
C GLU A 434 -4.96 -6.83 31.03
N GLN A 435 -3.95 -7.70 31.09
CA GLN A 435 -4.06 -9.11 30.67
C GLN A 435 -5.41 -9.71 31.12
N GLU A 436 -6.21 -10.30 30.21
CA GLU A 436 -7.39 -11.10 30.60
C GLU A 436 -6.97 -12.29 31.50
N GLY A 437 -5.77 -12.79 31.25
CA GLY A 437 -5.12 -13.86 31.98
C GLY A 437 -3.86 -14.32 31.26
N THR A 438 -3.31 -15.44 31.69
CA THR A 438 -2.33 -16.21 30.91
C THR A 438 -2.80 -17.65 30.78
N ILE A 439 -2.68 -18.22 29.58
CA ILE A 439 -2.71 -19.67 29.38
C ILE A 439 -1.27 -20.11 29.24
N ASN A 440 -0.83 -21.07 30.06
CA ASN A 440 0.46 -21.73 29.86
C ASN A 440 0.23 -23.17 29.40
N VAL A 441 0.97 -23.58 28.38
CA VAL A 441 0.96 -24.97 27.90
C VAL A 441 2.16 -25.71 28.47
N ARG A 442 1.93 -26.89 29.04
CA ARG A 442 2.98 -27.81 29.50
C ARG A 442 2.83 -29.14 28.78
N VAL A 443 3.93 -29.61 28.21
CA VAL A 443 4.00 -30.93 27.57
C VAL A 443 4.61 -31.91 28.57
N ASN A 444 3.91 -33.01 28.87
CA ASN A 444 4.33 -34.04 29.82
C ASN A 444 4.76 -33.45 31.19
N GLY A 445 4.05 -32.41 31.64
CA GLY A 445 4.29 -31.73 32.91
C GLY A 445 5.52 -30.79 32.94
N THR A 446 6.16 -30.53 31.81
CA THR A 446 7.33 -29.64 31.70
C THR A 446 6.98 -28.43 30.82
N TYR A 447 7.55 -27.25 31.12
CA TYR A 447 7.56 -26.08 30.23
C TYR A 447 8.57 -26.30 29.10
N SER A 448 8.36 -27.35 28.30
CA SER A 448 9.10 -27.59 27.07
C SER A 448 8.39 -26.86 25.94
N GLU A 449 9.13 -26.15 25.09
CA GLU A 449 8.57 -25.48 23.89
C GLU A 449 7.92 -26.49 22.93
N TYR A 450 8.40 -27.75 22.95
CA TYR A 450 7.89 -28.79 22.09
C TYR A 450 7.91 -30.20 22.69
N ALA A 451 7.09 -31.08 22.12
CA ALA A 451 7.10 -32.53 22.31
C ALA A 451 7.78 -33.24 21.13
N ILE A 452 8.49 -34.35 21.36
CA ILE A 452 9.03 -35.18 20.26
C ILE A 452 8.68 -36.64 20.49
N GLY A 453 8.21 -37.32 19.45
CA GLY A 453 8.25 -38.77 19.40
C GLY A 453 7.60 -39.36 18.15
N GLY A 454 7.41 -40.66 18.16
CA GLY A 454 6.91 -41.40 17.00
C GLY A 454 5.40 -41.61 17.01
N ARG A 455 4.91 -42.12 15.89
CA ARG A 455 3.50 -42.50 15.70
C ARG A 455 3.03 -43.43 16.83
N TYR A 456 1.80 -43.23 17.28
CA TYR A 456 1.11 -43.86 18.40
C TYR A 456 1.65 -43.54 19.80
N ASN A 457 2.62 -42.64 19.92
CA ASN A 457 2.97 -42.08 21.21
C ASN A 457 1.82 -41.17 21.69
N GLU A 458 1.63 -41.17 23.02
CA GLU A 458 0.67 -40.31 23.71
C GLU A 458 1.44 -39.19 24.41
N TYR A 459 0.95 -37.96 24.28
CA TYR A 459 1.51 -36.75 24.88
C TYR A 459 0.46 -36.09 25.74
N ASP A 460 0.79 -35.86 27.01
CA ASP A 460 -0.11 -35.15 27.91
C ASP A 460 0.16 -33.66 27.81
N LEU A 461 -0.75 -32.95 27.15
CA LEU A 461 -0.82 -31.50 27.12
C LEU A 461 -1.60 -31.05 28.36
N THR A 462 -0.96 -30.26 29.21
CA THR A 462 -1.57 -29.65 30.39
C THR A 462 -1.65 -28.15 30.19
N TYR A 463 -2.85 -27.60 30.28
CA TYR A 463 -3.12 -26.18 30.13
C TYR A 463 -3.38 -25.58 31.51
N GLU A 464 -2.73 -24.46 31.79
CA GLU A 464 -2.85 -23.73 33.05
C GLU A 464 -3.40 -22.34 32.76
N LEU A 465 -4.67 -22.13 33.11
CA LEU A 465 -5.38 -20.86 32.93
C LEU A 465 -5.29 -20.03 34.22
N ASN A 466 -4.77 -18.80 34.11
CA ASN A 466 -4.67 -17.83 35.19
C ASN A 466 -5.34 -16.51 34.79
N MET A 467 -6.60 -16.28 35.18
CA MET A 467 -7.28 -15.00 34.93
C MET A 467 -6.77 -13.90 35.87
N THR A 468 -6.69 -12.67 35.37
CA THR A 468 -6.07 -11.53 36.10
C THR A 468 -7.09 -10.70 36.90
N THR A 469 -8.38 -10.78 36.54
CA THR A 469 -9.47 -9.91 37.03
C THR A 469 -10.30 -10.48 38.19
N GLY A 470 -9.80 -11.48 38.93
CA GLY A 470 -10.54 -12.08 40.06
C GLY A 470 -11.68 -13.01 39.66
N GLU A 471 -11.80 -13.33 38.37
CA GLU A 471 -12.70 -14.34 37.83
C GLU A 471 -12.28 -15.77 38.21
N SER A 472 -13.23 -16.70 38.13
CA SER A 472 -12.96 -18.12 38.36
C SER A 472 -12.22 -18.73 37.17
N ASN A 473 -11.06 -19.34 37.45
CA ASN A 473 -10.32 -20.19 36.50
C ASN A 473 -11.03 -21.54 36.24
N ALA A 474 -12.06 -21.87 37.02
CA ALA A 474 -12.73 -23.17 36.96
C ALA A 474 -13.87 -23.22 35.93
N SER A 475 -14.08 -24.41 35.35
CA SER A 475 -15.17 -24.70 34.41
C SER A 475 -15.14 -23.83 33.14
N ARG A 476 -13.95 -23.45 32.69
CA ARG A 476 -13.73 -22.74 31.42
C ARG A 476 -13.41 -23.74 30.32
N THR A 477 -14.06 -23.56 29.16
CA THR A 477 -13.79 -24.38 27.97
C THR A 477 -12.56 -23.81 27.26
N LEU A 478 -11.63 -24.69 26.91
CA LEU A 478 -10.47 -24.40 26.06
C LEU A 478 -10.61 -25.23 24.79
N GLU A 479 -10.40 -24.60 23.65
CA GLU A 479 -10.48 -25.22 22.32
C GLU A 479 -9.08 -25.47 21.80
N LEU A 480 -8.86 -26.61 21.16
CA LEU A 480 -7.55 -27.10 20.74
C LEU A 480 -7.54 -27.29 19.23
N TYR A 481 -6.50 -26.81 18.57
CA TYR A 481 -6.38 -26.85 17.10
C TYR A 481 -4.97 -27.25 16.67
N ASP A 482 -4.86 -28.08 15.64
CA ASP A 482 -3.61 -28.45 14.99
C ASP A 482 -3.46 -27.71 13.65
N HIS A 483 -2.49 -26.81 13.59
CA HIS A 483 -2.22 -25.94 12.43
C HIS A 483 -1.47 -26.61 11.30
N ALA A 484 -0.92 -27.81 11.50
CA ALA A 484 -0.28 -28.57 10.43
C ALA A 484 -1.32 -29.40 9.64
N GLU A 485 -2.31 -29.94 10.35
CA GLU A 485 -3.40 -30.71 9.75
C GLU A 485 -4.62 -29.87 9.39
N GLU A 486 -4.71 -28.63 9.91
CA GLU A 486 -5.87 -27.74 9.79
C GLU A 486 -7.14 -28.39 10.36
N VAL A 487 -7.02 -28.99 11.56
CA VAL A 487 -8.13 -29.69 12.22
C VAL A 487 -8.28 -29.31 13.70
N SER A 488 -9.53 -29.22 14.15
CA SER A 488 -9.85 -29.14 15.58
C SER A 488 -9.56 -30.46 16.29
N LEU A 489 -8.79 -30.39 17.37
CA LEU A 489 -8.52 -31.52 18.27
C LEU A 489 -9.64 -31.69 19.32
N GLY A 490 -10.57 -30.73 19.40
CA GLY A 490 -11.71 -30.73 20.32
C GLY A 490 -11.54 -29.75 21.48
N THR A 491 -12.31 -29.96 22.55
CA THR A 491 -12.36 -29.05 23.70
C THR A 491 -12.06 -29.74 25.03
N VAL A 492 -11.46 -29.00 25.96
CA VAL A 492 -11.19 -29.43 27.34
C VAL A 492 -11.71 -28.40 28.32
N VAL A 493 -12.02 -28.82 29.55
CA VAL A 493 -12.59 -27.93 30.58
C VAL A 493 -11.66 -27.85 31.79
N THR A 494 -11.41 -26.64 32.28
CA THR A 494 -10.54 -26.40 33.44
C THR A 494 -11.15 -26.87 34.76
N ASP A 495 -10.31 -27.41 35.65
CA ASP A 495 -10.66 -27.81 37.01
C ASP A 495 -10.74 -26.61 37.98
N SER A 496 -11.02 -26.87 39.27
CA SER A 496 -11.12 -25.81 40.29
C SER A 496 -9.85 -24.98 40.50
N ASN A 497 -8.71 -25.44 39.99
CA ASN A 497 -7.41 -24.79 40.09
C ASN A 497 -6.97 -24.16 38.76
N GLY A 498 -7.80 -24.21 37.71
CA GLY A 498 -7.48 -23.67 36.40
C GLY A 498 -6.70 -24.61 35.47
N TYR A 499 -6.59 -25.91 35.80
CA TYR A 499 -5.89 -26.87 34.94
C TYR A 499 -6.84 -27.66 34.05
N ALA A 500 -6.47 -27.83 32.79
CA ALA A 500 -7.09 -28.77 31.87
C ALA A 500 -6.04 -29.72 31.28
N HIS A 501 -6.47 -30.92 30.87
CA HIS A 501 -5.58 -31.94 30.32
C HIS A 501 -6.15 -32.49 29.01
N TYR A 502 -5.29 -32.61 28.01
CA TYR A 502 -5.57 -33.28 26.74
C TYR A 502 -4.46 -34.27 26.44
N THR A 503 -4.81 -35.50 26.09
CA THR A 503 -3.84 -36.50 25.65
C THR A 503 -3.86 -36.55 24.12
N LEU A 504 -2.85 -35.93 23.51
CA LEU A 504 -2.64 -36.00 22.07
C LEU A 504 -2.07 -37.37 21.72
N LYS A 505 -2.66 -38.02 20.73
CA LYS A 505 -2.18 -39.28 20.19
C LYS A 505 -2.04 -39.18 18.68
N PHE A 506 -0.81 -39.18 18.19
CA PHE A 506 -0.54 -39.29 16.76
C PHE A 506 -0.96 -40.69 16.29
N ASP A 507 -2.12 -40.82 15.66
CA ASP A 507 -2.56 -42.07 15.05
C ASP A 507 -2.08 -42.16 13.59
N ASP A 508 -2.77 -42.93 12.72
CA ASP A 508 -2.38 -43.08 11.32
C ASP A 508 -2.72 -41.88 10.45
N ASP A 509 -3.61 -41.00 10.92
CA ASP A 509 -4.13 -39.91 10.11
C ASP A 509 -3.19 -38.69 10.13
N PHE A 510 -2.39 -38.52 11.20
CA PHE A 510 -1.41 -37.44 11.32
C PHE A 510 -0.22 -37.59 10.34
N THR A 511 0.16 -36.51 9.70
CA THR A 511 1.27 -36.42 8.74
C THR A 511 2.59 -36.24 9.47
N ALA A 512 3.66 -36.89 9.02
CA ALA A 512 4.99 -36.67 9.57
C ALA A 512 5.39 -35.19 9.54
N GLY A 513 5.90 -34.65 10.65
CA GLY A 513 6.35 -33.27 10.70
C GLY A 513 6.15 -32.58 12.04
N VAL A 514 6.15 -31.26 11.99
CA VAL A 514 5.90 -30.39 13.14
C VAL A 514 4.43 -30.01 13.12
N HIS A 515 3.75 -30.21 14.25
CA HIS A 515 2.36 -29.87 14.50
C HIS A 515 2.31 -28.73 15.51
N PRO A 516 2.14 -27.47 15.07
CA PRO A 516 1.82 -26.38 15.98
C PRO A 516 0.40 -26.59 16.51
N ILE A 517 0.27 -26.68 17.82
CA ILE A 517 -1.00 -26.91 18.51
C ILE A 517 -1.32 -25.66 19.31
N SER A 518 -2.40 -24.97 18.91
CA SER A 518 -2.91 -23.85 19.68
C SER A 518 -3.97 -24.31 20.69
N VAL A 519 -4.07 -23.53 21.75
CA VAL A 519 -5.16 -23.57 22.70
C VAL A 519 -5.76 -22.17 22.77
N LYS A 520 -7.07 -22.05 22.59
CA LYS A 520 -7.82 -20.79 22.71
C LYS A 520 -8.92 -20.91 23.76
N GLN A 521 -9.10 -19.86 24.56
CA GLN A 521 -10.27 -19.70 25.44
C GLN A 521 -11.18 -18.56 24.95
N SER A 522 -10.57 -17.53 24.39
CA SER A 522 -11.19 -16.39 23.71
C SER A 522 -10.26 -15.97 22.56
N LEU A 523 -10.69 -15.02 21.73
CA LEU A 523 -9.88 -14.41 20.67
C LEU A 523 -8.54 -13.84 21.20
N PHE A 524 -8.51 -13.39 22.46
CA PHE A 524 -7.37 -12.70 23.08
C PHE A 524 -6.59 -13.57 24.07
N LEU A 525 -7.16 -14.69 24.51
CA LEU A 525 -6.53 -15.59 25.46
C LEU A 525 -6.25 -16.93 24.80
N GLN A 526 -5.08 -16.98 24.16
CA GLN A 526 -4.57 -18.14 23.44
C GLN A 526 -3.07 -18.33 23.66
N ASN A 527 -2.61 -19.57 23.49
CA ASN A 527 -1.20 -19.91 23.51
C ASN A 527 -0.95 -21.09 22.57
N MET A 528 0.30 -21.32 22.18
CA MET A 528 0.69 -22.38 21.26
C MET A 528 1.87 -23.18 21.81
N THR A 529 1.94 -24.45 21.43
CA THR A 529 3.13 -25.30 21.59
C THR A 529 3.32 -26.13 20.33
N ALA A 530 4.50 -26.66 20.09
CA ALA A 530 4.72 -27.56 18.96
C ALA A 530 4.81 -29.02 19.43
N SER A 531 4.25 -29.95 18.67
CA SER A 531 4.48 -31.39 18.82
C SER A 531 5.07 -31.94 17.53
N ILE A 532 6.17 -32.67 17.63
CA ILE A 532 6.91 -33.18 16.48
C ILE A 532 6.62 -34.68 16.34
N LEU A 533 5.91 -35.04 15.27
CA LEU A 533 5.72 -36.41 14.83
C LEU A 533 6.91 -36.83 13.96
N ILE A 534 7.83 -37.58 14.56
CA ILE A 534 8.97 -38.15 13.86
C ILE A 534 8.54 -39.46 13.21
N SER A 535 8.43 -39.43 11.89
CA SER A 535 8.21 -40.58 11.02
C SER A 535 9.18 -40.51 9.83
N GLN A 536 9.14 -41.52 8.96
CA GLN A 536 9.82 -41.45 7.68
C GLN A 536 9.18 -40.34 6.82
N MET A 537 9.97 -39.64 6.02
CA MET A 537 9.51 -38.62 5.06
C MET A 537 10.17 -38.92 3.70
N ASP A 538 9.53 -38.52 2.60
CA ASP A 538 10.00 -38.80 1.24
C ASP A 538 10.02 -37.53 0.39
N VAL A 539 11.19 -37.18 -0.15
CA VAL A 539 11.40 -36.06 -1.08
C VAL A 539 11.59 -36.64 -2.48
N GLU A 540 10.66 -36.38 -3.39
CA GLU A 540 10.69 -36.84 -4.77
C GLU A 540 10.97 -35.67 -5.72
N LEU A 541 12.05 -35.77 -6.50
CA LEU A 541 12.32 -34.82 -7.58
C LEU A 541 11.53 -35.23 -8.83
N ILE A 542 10.60 -34.38 -9.25
CA ILE A 542 9.70 -34.66 -10.38
C ILE A 542 10.33 -34.22 -11.70
N SER A 543 10.88 -33.00 -11.76
CA SER A 543 11.53 -32.50 -12.97
C SER A 543 12.52 -31.37 -12.70
N VAL A 544 13.54 -31.31 -13.55
CA VAL A 544 14.47 -30.17 -13.68
C VAL A 544 14.53 -29.84 -15.17
N ASN A 545 14.19 -28.61 -15.57
CA ASN A 545 14.16 -28.22 -16.98
C ASN A 545 14.46 -26.71 -17.19
N PRO A 546 15.46 -26.35 -18.01
CA PRO A 546 16.38 -27.24 -18.73
C PRO A 546 17.41 -27.91 -17.80
N THR A 547 17.86 -29.12 -18.16
CA THR A 547 18.99 -29.80 -17.47
C THR A 547 20.36 -29.32 -17.95
N VAL A 548 20.39 -28.32 -18.83
CA VAL A 548 21.60 -27.67 -19.32
C VAL A 548 21.39 -26.18 -19.17
N VAL A 549 22.19 -25.54 -18.30
CA VAL A 549 22.10 -24.11 -18.01
C VAL A 549 23.40 -23.43 -18.43
N ASP A 550 23.26 -22.27 -19.07
CA ASP A 550 24.40 -21.43 -19.45
C ASP A 550 24.50 -20.24 -18.50
N LEU A 551 25.70 -20.02 -17.94
CA LEU A 551 25.97 -18.91 -17.03
C LEU A 551 26.22 -17.58 -17.74
N ASN A 552 26.13 -17.51 -19.07
CA ASN A 552 26.34 -16.28 -19.83
C ASN A 552 25.18 -15.27 -19.62
N PRO A 553 25.42 -14.11 -18.98
CA PRO A 553 24.39 -13.13 -18.67
C PRO A 553 23.87 -12.36 -19.90
N THR A 554 24.49 -12.53 -21.08
CA THR A 554 24.15 -11.75 -22.29
C THR A 554 23.30 -12.50 -23.32
N LEU A 555 23.13 -13.83 -23.19
CA LEU A 555 22.50 -14.64 -24.25
C LEU A 555 21.35 -15.55 -23.78
N THR A 556 21.30 -16.00 -22.51
CA THR A 556 20.25 -16.92 -22.01
C THR A 556 20.00 -16.79 -20.51
N LEU A 557 18.79 -17.17 -20.05
CA LEU A 557 18.46 -17.28 -18.62
C LEU A 557 19.35 -18.35 -17.96
N ASN A 558 20.12 -17.98 -16.93
CA ASN A 558 20.96 -18.84 -16.09
C ASN A 558 20.13 -19.66 -15.08
N SER A 559 18.91 -20.05 -15.45
CA SER A 559 17.93 -20.62 -14.53
C SER A 559 17.33 -21.93 -15.05
N THR A 560 16.82 -22.74 -14.12
CA THR A 560 16.09 -23.96 -14.40
C THR A 560 14.80 -23.99 -13.58
N ASN A 561 13.71 -24.46 -14.17
CA ASN A 561 12.51 -24.77 -13.41
C ASN A 561 12.70 -26.12 -12.69
N VAL A 562 12.35 -26.16 -11.41
CA VAL A 562 12.48 -27.32 -10.53
C VAL A 562 11.11 -27.65 -9.96
N ARG A 563 10.68 -28.89 -10.17
CA ARG A 563 9.47 -29.44 -9.55
C ARG A 563 9.82 -30.61 -8.65
N ALA A 564 9.42 -30.56 -7.39
CA ALA A 564 9.61 -31.64 -6.42
C ALA A 564 8.41 -31.77 -5.48
N ARG A 565 8.28 -32.91 -4.80
CA ARG A 565 7.18 -33.24 -3.90
C ARG A 565 7.71 -33.80 -2.59
N PHE A 566 7.08 -33.42 -1.47
CA PHE A 566 7.41 -33.87 -0.12
C PHE A 566 6.20 -34.53 0.55
N THR A 567 6.34 -35.80 0.93
CA THR A 567 5.21 -36.62 1.41
C THR A 567 5.59 -37.49 2.61
N ASP A 568 4.61 -37.79 3.45
CA ASP A 568 4.71 -38.87 4.44
C ASP A 568 4.37 -40.21 3.75
N PRO A 569 5.33 -41.13 3.58
CA PRO A 569 5.11 -42.41 2.92
C PRO A 569 4.17 -43.36 3.70
N HIS A 570 3.84 -43.06 4.97
CA HIS A 570 2.97 -43.92 5.78
C HIS A 570 1.51 -43.77 5.41
N ASN A 571 1.01 -42.53 5.33
CA ASN A 571 -0.39 -42.23 4.97
C ASN A 571 -0.52 -41.65 3.54
N GLY A 572 0.59 -41.25 2.91
CA GLY A 572 0.62 -40.63 1.59
C GLY A 572 0.27 -39.14 1.58
N ASN A 573 0.13 -38.53 2.76
CA ASN A 573 -0.24 -37.12 2.88
C ASN A 573 0.94 -36.21 2.49
N PRO A 574 0.67 -35.05 1.90
CA PRO A 574 1.70 -34.05 1.64
C PRO A 574 2.20 -33.45 2.95
N ILE A 575 3.51 -33.29 3.08
CA ILE A 575 4.10 -32.57 4.20
C ILE A 575 4.09 -31.08 3.84
N LYS A 576 3.26 -30.31 4.55
CA LYS A 576 3.04 -28.88 4.33
C LYS A 576 4.05 -28.03 5.12
N LYS A 577 4.16 -26.74 4.78
CA LYS A 577 4.90 -25.70 5.53
C LYS A 577 6.42 -25.95 5.68
N ALA A 578 6.95 -27.01 5.08
CA ALA A 578 8.37 -27.35 5.03
C ALA A 578 9.13 -26.52 3.99
N VAL A 579 10.43 -26.36 4.19
CA VAL A 579 11.33 -25.70 3.22
C VAL A 579 12.23 -26.75 2.57
N LEU A 580 12.17 -26.84 1.24
CA LEU A 580 13.03 -27.68 0.43
C LEU A 580 14.18 -26.86 -0.15
N HIS A 581 15.36 -27.47 -0.30
CA HIS A 581 16.59 -26.83 -0.71
C HIS A 581 17.11 -27.45 -2.02
N PRO A 582 16.77 -26.88 -3.18
CA PRO A 582 17.33 -27.29 -4.46
C PRO A 582 18.84 -27.03 -4.47
N VAL A 583 19.64 -27.98 -4.98
CA VAL A 583 21.11 -27.88 -4.91
C VAL A 583 21.81 -28.58 -6.06
N VAL A 584 22.89 -27.98 -6.56
CA VAL A 584 23.82 -28.60 -7.51
C VAL A 584 24.86 -29.43 -6.74
N VAL A 585 25.16 -30.62 -7.26
CA VAL A 585 25.96 -31.64 -6.60
C VAL A 585 27.13 -32.06 -7.48
N ASP A 586 28.34 -32.04 -6.92
CA ASP A 586 29.56 -32.56 -7.55
C ASP A 586 30.02 -33.84 -6.84
N GLY A 587 30.04 -34.97 -7.57
CA GLY A 587 30.48 -36.25 -7.02
C GLY A 587 29.70 -36.72 -5.79
N GLY A 588 28.44 -36.30 -5.66
CA GLY A 588 27.57 -36.58 -4.51
C GLY A 588 27.59 -35.54 -3.38
N ALA A 589 28.51 -34.57 -3.42
CA ALA A 589 28.60 -33.47 -2.45
C ALA A 589 27.86 -32.21 -2.93
N ALA A 590 27.01 -31.65 -2.08
CA ALA A 590 26.30 -30.40 -2.36
C ALA A 590 27.28 -29.22 -2.46
N ILE A 591 27.10 -28.38 -3.48
CA ILE A 591 27.82 -27.11 -3.64
C ILE A 591 27.01 -26.03 -2.91
N SER A 592 27.57 -25.50 -1.82
CA SER A 592 26.93 -24.45 -1.02
C SER A 592 26.71 -23.18 -1.84
N GLY A 593 25.50 -22.64 -1.81
CA GLY A 593 25.14 -21.42 -2.55
C GLY A 593 25.04 -21.60 -4.06
N SER A 594 24.91 -22.84 -4.55
CA SER A 594 24.79 -23.13 -5.99
C SER A 594 23.49 -22.64 -6.63
N THR A 595 22.48 -22.33 -5.81
CA THR A 595 21.12 -22.02 -6.23
C THR A 595 20.59 -20.77 -5.53
N SER A 596 19.76 -20.01 -6.25
CA SER A 596 18.98 -18.90 -5.72
C SER A 596 17.52 -19.01 -6.19
N PRO A 597 16.52 -18.99 -5.29
CA PRO A 597 16.66 -19.01 -3.83
C PRO A 597 17.26 -20.32 -3.32
N SER A 598 17.92 -20.27 -2.16
CA SER A 598 18.58 -21.43 -1.54
C SER A 598 17.60 -22.36 -0.80
N GLY A 599 16.37 -21.91 -0.56
CA GLY A 599 15.29 -22.67 0.07
C GLY A 599 13.93 -22.20 -0.46
N VAL A 600 12.99 -23.13 -0.62
CA VAL A 600 11.67 -22.92 -1.22
C VAL A 600 10.62 -23.58 -0.33
N LYS A 601 9.63 -22.80 0.15
CA LYS A 601 8.49 -23.33 0.92
C LYS A 601 7.63 -24.20 0.00
N VAL A 602 7.23 -25.38 0.48
CA VAL A 602 6.27 -26.23 -0.22
C VAL A 602 4.88 -25.59 -0.18
N ASP A 603 4.11 -25.76 -1.26
CA ASP A 603 2.71 -25.33 -1.32
C ASP A 603 1.78 -26.23 -0.47
N ALA A 604 0.48 -25.92 -0.45
CA ALA A 604 -0.54 -26.69 0.27
C ALA A 604 -0.66 -28.16 -0.20
N THR A 605 -0.12 -28.49 -1.38
CA THR A 605 -0.08 -29.85 -1.94
C THR A 605 1.24 -30.57 -1.65
N GLY A 606 2.14 -29.96 -0.87
CA GLY A 606 3.46 -30.49 -0.54
C GLY A 606 4.42 -30.46 -1.73
N THR A 607 4.20 -29.57 -2.70
CA THR A 607 5.07 -29.46 -3.88
C THR A 607 5.80 -28.13 -3.96
N ILE A 608 6.94 -28.13 -4.66
CA ILE A 608 7.57 -26.92 -5.18
C ILE A 608 7.50 -26.99 -6.70
N ASP A 609 7.20 -25.87 -7.35
CA ASP A 609 7.30 -25.65 -8.79
C ASP A 609 7.79 -24.22 -9.01
N THR A 610 9.11 -24.07 -9.10
CA THR A 610 9.71 -22.73 -9.11
C THR A 610 10.93 -22.67 -10.02
N THR A 611 11.27 -21.46 -10.45
CA THR A 611 12.48 -21.18 -11.21
C THR A 611 13.62 -20.94 -10.23
N ILE A 612 14.71 -21.67 -10.40
CA ILE A 612 15.94 -21.57 -9.61
C ILE A 612 17.05 -21.05 -10.50
N GLU A 613 17.70 -19.97 -10.10
CA GLU A 613 18.91 -19.46 -10.72
C GLU A 613 20.13 -20.25 -10.26
N ILE A 614 21.03 -20.55 -11.18
CA ILE A 614 22.31 -21.20 -10.89
C ILE A 614 23.37 -20.11 -10.67
N SER A 615 23.98 -20.13 -9.49
CA SER A 615 25.03 -19.17 -9.12
C SER A 615 26.32 -19.39 -9.90
N ASP A 616 27.04 -18.31 -10.15
CA ASP A 616 28.40 -18.25 -10.68
C ASP A 616 29.45 -19.00 -9.84
N VAL A 617 29.12 -19.38 -8.59
CA VAL A 617 29.93 -20.27 -7.75
C VAL A 617 30.07 -21.68 -8.39
N VAL A 618 29.13 -22.09 -9.24
CA VAL A 618 29.19 -23.36 -9.98
C VAL A 618 30.01 -23.17 -11.26
N ASN A 619 31.24 -23.70 -11.29
CA ASN A 619 32.07 -23.62 -12.50
C ASN A 619 31.44 -24.41 -13.67
N PRO A 620 31.70 -24.05 -14.95
CA PRO A 620 31.26 -24.86 -16.07
C PRO A 620 31.74 -26.33 -15.97
N GLY A 621 30.84 -27.28 -16.18
CA GLY A 621 31.09 -28.70 -15.98
C GLY A 621 29.81 -29.55 -15.98
N SER A 622 29.99 -30.86 -15.81
CA SER A 622 28.88 -31.81 -15.66
C SER A 622 28.66 -32.14 -14.18
N TYR A 623 27.43 -31.95 -13.71
CA TYR A 623 27.00 -32.11 -12.33
C TYR A 623 25.74 -32.99 -12.25
N ASP A 624 25.28 -33.18 -11.01
CA ASP A 624 23.96 -33.69 -10.70
C ASP A 624 23.14 -32.61 -9.99
N PHE A 625 21.82 -32.67 -10.09
CA PHE A 625 20.89 -31.80 -9.37
C PHE A 625 19.99 -32.65 -8.46
N ARG A 626 19.72 -32.19 -7.23
CA ARG A 626 18.73 -32.80 -6.33
C ARG A 626 18.07 -31.75 -5.43
N VAL A 627 17.07 -32.18 -4.68
CA VAL A 627 16.39 -31.36 -3.67
C VAL A 627 16.59 -31.99 -2.30
N ASP A 628 17.08 -31.21 -1.35
CA ASP A 628 17.37 -31.62 0.02
C ASP A 628 16.34 -31.02 0.99
N TYR A 629 16.10 -31.69 2.11
CA TYR A 629 15.33 -31.20 3.25
C TYR A 629 16.18 -31.34 4.52
N ASN A 630 16.34 -30.26 5.27
CA ASN A 630 17.24 -30.15 6.42
C ASN A 630 16.52 -29.97 7.77
N GLY A 631 15.20 -30.14 7.81
CA GLY A 631 14.42 -29.94 9.04
C GLY A 631 13.83 -28.54 9.21
N SER A 632 13.91 -27.66 8.20
CA SER A 632 13.35 -26.31 8.27
C SER A 632 11.87 -26.26 7.88
N TYR A 633 11.11 -25.49 8.64
CA TYR A 633 9.71 -25.14 8.41
C TYR A 633 9.52 -23.63 8.52
N ILE A 634 8.47 -23.11 7.89
CA ILE A 634 7.98 -21.76 8.09
C ILE A 634 6.49 -21.86 8.38
N PHE A 635 6.12 -21.55 9.62
CA PHE A 635 4.73 -21.48 10.06
C PHE A 635 4.28 -20.04 10.05
N GLU A 636 3.02 -19.77 9.74
CA GLU A 636 2.42 -18.50 10.08
C GLU A 636 2.02 -18.55 11.54
N ASN A 637 2.45 -17.56 12.32
CA ASN A 637 2.04 -17.43 13.70
C ASN A 637 0.54 -17.10 13.69
N PRO A 638 -0.34 -17.99 14.17
CA PRO A 638 -1.79 -17.77 14.10
C PRO A 638 -2.24 -16.59 14.96
N LEU A 639 -1.38 -16.06 15.83
CA LEU A 639 -1.64 -14.91 16.69
C LEU A 639 -1.30 -13.57 16.02
N THR A 640 -0.27 -13.53 15.18
CA THR A 640 0.25 -12.27 14.59
C THR A 640 0.14 -12.22 13.07
N GLY A 641 -0.01 -13.37 12.42
CA GLY A 641 0.08 -13.56 10.98
C GLY A 641 1.51 -13.58 10.44
N ASP A 642 2.53 -13.44 11.30
CA ASP A 642 3.91 -13.34 10.86
C ASP A 642 4.50 -14.73 10.54
N PRO A 643 5.33 -14.87 9.50
CA PRO A 643 6.04 -16.11 9.23
C PRO A 643 7.14 -16.35 10.29
N GLU A 644 6.99 -17.41 11.06
CA GLU A 644 7.97 -17.89 12.04
C GLU A 644 8.75 -19.10 11.52
N PRO A 645 10.09 -18.98 11.39
CA PRO A 645 10.92 -20.12 11.03
C PRO A 645 11.06 -21.08 12.22
N PHE A 646 10.90 -22.38 11.94
CA PHE A 646 11.12 -23.44 12.92
C PHE A 646 12.09 -24.48 12.38
N GLU A 647 13.12 -24.81 13.16
CA GLU A 647 14.08 -25.87 12.82
C GLU A 647 13.92 -27.06 13.77
N LEU A 648 13.91 -28.27 13.21
CA LEU A 648 13.94 -29.49 14.03
C LEU A 648 15.19 -29.51 14.93
N PRO A 649 15.06 -29.81 16.22
CA PRO A 649 16.22 -29.81 17.12
C PRO A 649 17.15 -31.01 16.84
N PRO A 650 18.47 -30.88 17.11
CA PRO A 650 19.39 -32.01 16.99
C PRO A 650 19.01 -33.20 17.89
N PRO A 651 19.20 -34.46 17.43
CA PRO A 651 19.84 -34.86 16.17
C PRO A 651 18.88 -34.89 14.96
N TYR A 652 17.65 -34.37 15.09
CA TYR A 652 16.61 -34.62 14.10
C TYR A 652 16.71 -33.78 12.84
N ASN A 653 17.28 -32.57 12.92
CA ASN A 653 17.73 -31.81 11.73
C ASN A 653 18.89 -32.46 10.97
N LEU A 654 19.54 -33.50 11.53
CA LEU A 654 20.63 -34.22 10.86
C LEU A 654 20.16 -35.41 10.03
N TYR A 655 18.87 -35.78 10.09
CA TYR A 655 18.30 -36.86 9.28
C TYR A 655 17.92 -36.43 7.86
N GLY A 656 18.59 -35.40 7.33
CA GLY A 656 18.21 -34.74 6.08
C GLY A 656 17.80 -35.71 4.97
N PHE A 657 16.61 -35.46 4.41
CA PHE A 657 16.05 -36.28 3.34
C PHE A 657 16.44 -35.64 2.01
N SER A 658 16.94 -36.46 1.09
CA SER A 658 17.37 -36.00 -0.25
C SER A 658 16.61 -36.77 -1.30
N SER A 659 16.23 -36.09 -2.37
CA SER A 659 15.72 -36.75 -3.56
C SER A 659 16.81 -37.57 -4.28
N ASP A 660 16.38 -38.40 -5.22
CA ASP A 660 17.28 -38.90 -6.27
C ASP A 660 17.88 -37.74 -7.07
N THR A 661 19.02 -38.00 -7.73
CA THR A 661 19.72 -37.01 -8.56
C THR A 661 19.31 -37.09 -10.04
N VAL A 662 19.34 -35.94 -10.72
CA VAL A 662 19.19 -35.83 -12.18
C VAL A 662 20.46 -35.21 -12.77
N PRO A 663 21.03 -35.75 -13.86
CA PRO A 663 22.19 -35.14 -14.53
C PRO A 663 21.92 -33.69 -14.94
N PHE A 664 22.88 -32.80 -14.68
CA PHE A 664 22.74 -31.37 -14.88
C PHE A 664 24.06 -30.75 -15.37
N ASP A 665 24.07 -30.21 -16.59
CA ASP A 665 25.26 -29.62 -17.18
C ASP A 665 25.24 -28.09 -17.06
N VAL A 666 26.36 -27.51 -16.66
CA VAL A 666 26.56 -26.06 -16.61
C VAL A 666 27.58 -25.68 -17.69
N SER A 667 27.16 -24.85 -18.64
CA SER A 667 28.02 -24.30 -19.69
C SER A 667 28.32 -22.82 -19.48
N ASN A 668 29.34 -22.33 -20.17
CA ASN A 668 29.57 -20.92 -20.40
C ASN A 668 29.88 -20.77 -21.88
N SER A 669 28.85 -20.58 -22.71
CA SER A 669 29.04 -20.32 -24.14
C SER A 669 29.42 -18.85 -24.31
N ASP A 670 30.71 -18.54 -24.10
CA ASP A 670 31.47 -17.43 -24.70
C ASP A 670 32.82 -17.22 -24.00
N ASP A 671 33.87 -17.94 -24.38
CA ASP A 671 35.25 -17.49 -24.09
C ASP A 671 35.71 -16.50 -25.17
N VAL A 672 34.91 -15.44 -25.38
CA VAL A 672 35.22 -14.36 -26.32
C VAL A 672 35.73 -13.17 -25.51
N VAL A 673 37.03 -12.90 -25.60
CA VAL A 673 37.65 -11.73 -24.97
C VAL A 673 37.53 -10.56 -25.94
N PHE A 674 36.82 -9.52 -25.54
CA PHE A 674 36.88 -8.21 -26.19
C PHE A 674 37.37 -7.22 -25.16
N ASN A 675 38.63 -6.77 -25.27
CA ASN A 675 39.17 -5.68 -24.47
C ASN A 675 39.37 -4.45 -25.35
N LEU A 676 38.98 -3.30 -24.82
CA LEU A 676 39.36 -1.98 -25.31
C LEU A 676 40.21 -1.35 -24.20
N PHE A 677 41.16 -0.49 -24.53
CA PHE A 677 41.99 0.27 -23.59
C PHE A 677 42.16 1.70 -24.11
N VAL A 678 42.26 2.66 -23.21
CA VAL A 678 42.54 4.06 -23.54
C VAL A 678 43.73 4.54 -22.71
N ASN A 679 44.77 5.06 -23.36
CA ASN A 679 46.04 5.47 -22.74
C ASN A 679 46.66 4.41 -21.82
N ASP A 680 46.65 3.16 -22.26
CA ASP A 680 47.16 1.98 -21.52
C ASP A 680 46.44 1.71 -20.17
N ALA A 681 45.33 2.39 -19.89
CA ALA A 681 44.57 2.21 -18.66
C ALA A 681 43.54 1.07 -18.79
N PRO A 682 43.42 0.19 -17.78
CA PRO A 682 42.38 -0.85 -17.75
C PRO A 682 40.98 -0.23 -17.58
N ARG A 683 39.93 -1.03 -17.86
CA ARG A 683 38.52 -0.62 -17.70
C ARG A 683 38.27 0.02 -16.33
N GLY A 684 37.66 1.21 -16.32
CA GLY A 684 37.23 1.92 -15.10
C GLY A 684 38.03 3.17 -14.72
N ASP A 685 39.15 3.46 -15.39
CA ASP A 685 39.91 4.70 -15.14
C ASP A 685 39.38 5.89 -15.96
N THR A 686 39.22 7.05 -15.31
CA THR A 686 38.90 8.33 -15.96
C THR A 686 40.15 8.96 -16.58
N ILE A 687 40.09 9.32 -17.86
CA ILE A 687 41.21 9.91 -18.59
C ILE A 687 40.99 11.41 -18.75
N TYR A 688 41.86 12.22 -18.16
CA TYR A 688 41.86 13.67 -18.33
C TYR A 688 42.79 14.08 -19.48
N THR A 689 42.26 14.84 -20.44
CA THR A 689 43.00 15.32 -21.62
C THR A 689 42.55 16.72 -22.04
N THR A 690 43.19 17.30 -23.05
CA THR A 690 42.77 18.57 -23.68
C THR A 690 42.58 18.34 -25.18
N ARG A 691 41.94 19.28 -25.89
CA ARG A 691 41.87 19.19 -27.36
C ARG A 691 43.26 19.27 -27.98
N ALA A 692 43.42 18.72 -29.18
CA ALA A 692 44.69 18.64 -29.89
C ALA A 692 45.78 17.80 -29.18
N GLN A 693 45.41 16.95 -28.22
CA GLN A 693 46.26 15.89 -27.68
C GLN A 693 45.81 14.53 -28.22
N ASP A 694 46.79 13.67 -28.48
CA ASP A 694 46.54 12.31 -28.96
C ASP A 694 45.99 11.42 -27.82
N LEU A 695 44.84 10.80 -28.07
CA LEU A 695 44.29 9.73 -27.26
C LEU A 695 44.72 8.38 -27.85
N LYS A 696 45.48 7.57 -27.10
CA LYS A 696 45.85 6.22 -27.52
C LYS A 696 44.68 5.27 -27.24
N ILE A 697 44.20 4.58 -28.26
CA ILE A 697 43.11 3.60 -28.18
C ILE A 697 43.67 2.25 -28.64
N ASP A 698 43.57 1.22 -27.79
CA ASP A 698 44.04 -0.14 -28.09
C ASP A 698 42.89 -1.13 -27.99
N VAL A 699 42.85 -2.10 -28.89
CA VAL A 699 41.88 -3.22 -28.84
C VAL A 699 42.59 -4.56 -28.76
N TYR A 700 41.96 -5.53 -28.10
CA TYR A 700 42.37 -6.93 -28.10
C TYR A 700 41.15 -7.85 -28.18
N LEU A 701 41.17 -8.75 -29.16
CA LEU A 701 40.15 -9.76 -29.40
C LEU A 701 40.73 -11.18 -29.27
N ALA A 702 40.04 -12.05 -28.53
CA ALA A 702 40.32 -13.48 -28.51
C ALA A 702 39.04 -14.31 -28.51
N ARG A 703 39.11 -15.53 -29.02
CA ARG A 703 38.02 -16.52 -29.03
C ARG A 703 38.60 -17.85 -28.57
N GLU A 704 38.06 -18.44 -27.51
CA GLU A 704 38.55 -19.67 -26.87
C GLU A 704 40.05 -19.60 -26.52
N GLY A 705 40.47 -18.47 -25.93
CA GLY A 705 41.87 -18.18 -25.60
C GLY A 705 42.80 -17.97 -26.80
N THR A 706 42.29 -17.95 -28.03
CA THR A 706 43.07 -17.73 -29.26
C THR A 706 42.86 -16.32 -29.81
N PRO A 707 43.93 -15.55 -30.08
CA PRO A 707 43.77 -14.20 -30.63
C PRO A 707 43.08 -14.19 -32.00
N VAL A 708 42.19 -13.22 -32.21
CA VAL A 708 41.34 -13.09 -33.40
C VAL A 708 41.93 -12.05 -34.35
N SER A 709 42.29 -12.45 -35.58
CA SER A 709 42.96 -11.59 -36.56
C SER A 709 42.05 -11.22 -37.74
N GLY A 710 42.12 -9.96 -38.16
CA GLY A 710 41.45 -9.42 -39.33
C GLY A 710 39.98 -9.06 -39.10
N GLU A 711 39.57 -8.92 -37.85
CA GLU A 711 38.21 -8.52 -37.48
C GLU A 711 38.18 -7.04 -37.08
N ASP A 712 37.08 -6.37 -37.44
CA ASP A 712 36.93 -4.93 -37.26
C ASP A 712 36.27 -4.59 -35.92
N VAL A 713 36.83 -3.58 -35.24
CA VAL A 713 36.24 -2.92 -34.07
C VAL A 713 36.00 -1.46 -34.41
N GLU A 714 34.75 -1.04 -34.37
CA GLU A 714 34.32 0.34 -34.56
C GLU A 714 34.29 1.06 -33.20
N ILE A 715 34.92 2.23 -33.11
CA ILE A 715 34.95 3.04 -31.89
C ILE A 715 33.94 4.16 -32.02
N TYR A 716 33.12 4.35 -30.98
CA TYR A 716 32.04 5.32 -30.93
C TYR A 716 32.18 6.25 -29.73
N LEU A 717 31.61 7.44 -29.89
CA LEU A 717 31.19 8.30 -28.79
C LEU A 717 29.73 7.99 -28.49
N ALA A 718 29.37 7.84 -27.21
CA ALA A 718 28.00 7.62 -26.79
C ALA A 718 27.07 8.77 -27.22
N GLU A 719 27.62 9.98 -27.30
CA GLU A 719 26.95 11.20 -27.72
C GLU A 719 26.68 11.20 -29.25
N GLN A 720 27.35 10.33 -30.02
CA GLN A 720 27.16 10.16 -31.48
C GLN A 720 27.14 8.68 -31.90
N PRO A 721 26.14 7.88 -31.48
CA PRO A 721 26.16 6.43 -31.64
C PRO A 721 25.96 5.97 -33.09
N SER A 722 25.59 6.88 -34.00
CA SER A 722 25.31 6.56 -35.40
C SER A 722 26.55 6.58 -36.31
N THR A 723 27.66 7.17 -35.86
CA THR A 723 28.87 7.33 -36.68
C THR A 723 30.12 6.98 -35.86
N PRO A 724 30.92 5.97 -36.27
CA PRO A 724 32.14 5.65 -35.56
C PRO A 724 33.20 6.75 -35.75
N ILE A 725 33.93 7.07 -34.68
CA ILE A 725 35.06 8.01 -34.71
C ILE A 725 36.32 7.35 -35.30
N ALA A 726 36.41 6.03 -35.24
CA ALA A 726 37.51 5.24 -35.80
C ALA A 726 37.09 3.78 -36.04
N THR A 727 37.85 3.07 -36.88
CA THR A 727 37.76 1.62 -37.04
C THR A 727 39.17 1.03 -36.94
N LEU A 728 39.33 0.02 -36.10
CA LEU A 728 40.56 -0.73 -35.86
C LEU A 728 40.39 -2.15 -36.42
N THR A 729 41.43 -2.71 -37.02
CA THR A 729 41.41 -4.07 -37.58
C THR A 729 42.51 -4.90 -36.95
N THR A 730 42.14 -5.94 -36.19
CA THR A 730 43.10 -6.71 -35.39
C THR A 730 44.17 -7.42 -36.22
N ASP A 731 45.41 -7.41 -35.74
CA ASP A 731 46.53 -8.11 -36.38
C ASP A 731 46.62 -9.59 -35.96
N GLY A 732 47.71 -10.27 -36.35
CA GLY A 732 47.92 -11.70 -36.03
C GLY A 732 48.08 -12.03 -34.53
N THR A 733 48.15 -11.00 -33.68
CA THR A 733 48.20 -11.12 -32.21
C THR A 733 46.85 -10.80 -31.56
N GLY A 734 45.82 -10.53 -32.36
CA GLY A 734 44.49 -10.18 -31.90
C GLY A 734 44.35 -8.72 -31.48
N SER A 735 45.33 -7.87 -31.75
CA SER A 735 45.35 -6.48 -31.31
C SER A 735 45.49 -5.49 -32.44
N ASP A 736 45.03 -4.26 -32.21
CA ASP A 736 45.34 -3.09 -33.03
C ASP A 736 45.33 -1.83 -32.15
N GLN A 737 45.95 -0.74 -32.62
CA GLN A 737 46.02 0.52 -31.88
C GLN A 737 45.94 1.75 -32.77
N LEU A 738 45.34 2.82 -32.26
CA LEU A 738 45.20 4.12 -32.92
C LEU A 738 45.58 5.24 -31.95
N TYR A 739 46.23 6.28 -32.50
CA TYR A 739 46.34 7.59 -31.85
C TYR A 739 45.30 8.51 -32.47
N PHE A 740 44.29 8.87 -31.69
CA PHE A 740 43.17 9.70 -32.10
C PHE A 740 43.38 11.14 -31.62
N ASP A 741 43.51 12.09 -32.55
CA ASP A 741 43.63 13.51 -32.24
C ASP A 741 42.23 14.09 -31.94
N ILE A 742 42.00 14.53 -30.71
CA ILE A 742 40.70 15.07 -30.29
C ILE A 742 40.44 16.38 -31.03
N PRO A 743 39.43 16.43 -31.93
CA PRO A 743 39.23 17.57 -32.81
C PRO A 743 38.70 18.79 -32.07
N VAL A 744 39.03 19.98 -32.60
CA VAL A 744 38.48 21.27 -32.15
C VAL A 744 37.10 21.55 -32.76
N SER A 745 36.20 20.58 -32.67
CA SER A 745 34.83 20.66 -33.19
C SER A 745 33.88 19.74 -32.42
N ASN A 746 32.57 20.03 -32.47
CA ASN A 746 31.50 19.16 -31.95
C ASN A 746 31.68 17.71 -32.49
N PRO A 747 31.50 16.67 -31.65
CA PRO A 747 30.84 16.66 -30.31
C PRO A 747 31.75 16.86 -29.11
N TRP A 748 33.05 17.12 -29.28
CA TRP A 748 34.01 17.16 -28.16
C TRP A 748 33.95 18.48 -27.36
N PHE A 749 32.85 18.75 -26.65
CA PHE A 749 32.68 19.88 -25.72
C PHE A 749 33.53 19.71 -24.45
N ALA A 750 33.69 20.76 -23.63
CA ALA A 750 34.39 20.68 -22.34
C ALA A 750 33.59 19.85 -21.34
N GLY A 751 34.17 18.78 -20.80
CA GLY A 751 33.47 17.86 -19.89
C GLY A 751 33.72 16.38 -20.19
N PRO A 752 32.99 15.47 -19.53
CA PRO A 752 33.11 14.04 -19.73
C PRO A 752 32.48 13.60 -21.07
N HIS A 753 33.16 12.68 -21.77
CA HIS A 753 32.68 11.98 -22.96
C HIS A 753 32.80 10.48 -22.76
N SER A 754 31.81 9.71 -23.19
CA SER A 754 31.81 8.26 -23.06
C SER A 754 32.21 7.59 -24.37
N LEU A 755 33.34 6.86 -24.37
CA LEU A 755 33.80 6.08 -25.53
C LEU A 755 33.49 4.60 -25.35
N TYR A 756 32.97 3.95 -26.38
CA TYR A 756 32.81 2.49 -26.40
C TYR A 756 33.26 1.90 -27.74
N GLY A 757 33.61 0.62 -27.72
CA GLY A 757 33.96 -0.14 -28.91
C GLY A 757 32.87 -1.13 -29.27
N LYS A 758 32.64 -1.34 -30.56
CA LYS A 758 31.74 -2.35 -31.11
C LYS A 758 32.52 -3.30 -32.02
N TRP A 759 32.54 -4.57 -31.67
CA TRP A 759 33.06 -5.63 -32.51
C TRP A 759 32.03 -5.96 -33.60
N VAL A 760 32.34 -5.60 -34.85
CA VAL A 760 31.39 -5.58 -35.97
C VAL A 760 30.81 -6.96 -36.30
N LEU A 761 31.65 -8.00 -36.29
CA LEU A 761 31.21 -9.34 -36.69
C LEU A 761 30.34 -10.04 -35.63
N GLU A 762 30.69 -9.86 -34.36
CA GLU A 762 30.02 -10.51 -33.22
C GLU A 762 28.86 -9.66 -32.65
N ASP A 763 28.66 -8.44 -33.16
CA ASP A 763 27.70 -7.45 -32.67
C ASP A 763 27.82 -7.16 -31.16
N ARG A 764 29.05 -7.30 -30.62
CA ARG A 764 29.34 -7.07 -29.19
C ARG A 764 29.85 -5.67 -28.95
N THR A 765 29.40 -5.05 -27.87
CA THR A 765 29.95 -3.79 -27.38
C THR A 765 30.77 -4.02 -26.12
N ASN A 766 31.89 -3.33 -25.98
CA ASN A 766 32.60 -3.17 -24.71
C ASN A 766 32.65 -1.68 -24.36
N SER A 767 32.01 -1.33 -23.24
CA SER A 767 31.83 0.02 -22.70
C SER A 767 32.70 0.23 -21.44
N SER A 768 33.05 1.44 -21.02
CA SER A 768 33.01 2.78 -21.63
C SER A 768 34.07 3.61 -20.91
N TRP A 769 34.98 4.28 -21.62
CA TRP A 769 35.95 5.17 -21.00
C TRP A 769 35.37 6.56 -20.87
N TRP A 770 35.50 7.15 -19.70
CA TRP A 770 35.28 8.57 -19.53
C TRP A 770 36.53 9.34 -19.94
N VAL A 771 36.43 10.03 -21.08
CA VAL A 771 37.45 10.98 -21.52
C VAL A 771 36.97 12.37 -21.16
N VAL A 772 37.63 12.98 -20.19
CA VAL A 772 37.32 14.31 -19.71
C VAL A 772 38.16 15.33 -20.47
N VAL A 773 37.49 16.10 -21.33
CA VAL A 773 38.09 17.21 -22.08
C VAL A 773 38.16 18.42 -21.15
N ASN A 774 39.33 18.64 -20.57
CA ASN A 774 39.59 19.70 -19.59
C ASN A 774 39.84 21.05 -20.29
N GLU A 775 38.76 21.65 -20.79
CA GLU A 775 38.74 22.94 -21.50
C GLU A 775 37.84 23.94 -20.77
N THR A 776 38.02 25.23 -21.02
CA THR A 776 37.29 26.29 -20.30
C THR A 776 35.78 26.28 -20.60
N VAL A 777 34.98 26.28 -19.53
CA VAL A 777 33.51 26.44 -19.56
C VAL A 777 33.14 27.90 -19.29
N SER A 778 32.08 28.37 -19.93
CA SER A 778 31.42 29.65 -19.68
C SER A 778 29.99 29.40 -19.20
N ILE A 779 29.50 30.25 -18.31
CA ILE A 779 28.14 30.19 -17.78
C ILE A 779 27.43 31.51 -18.07
N SER A 780 26.18 31.43 -18.51
CA SER A 780 25.23 32.54 -18.54
C SER A 780 24.14 32.26 -17.53
N SER A 781 23.56 33.32 -16.94
CA SER A 781 22.43 33.21 -16.02
C SER A 781 21.49 34.39 -16.17
N PHE A 782 20.25 34.18 -15.73
CA PHE A 782 19.15 35.13 -15.69
C PHE A 782 18.33 34.83 -14.43
N CYS A 783 17.63 35.85 -13.93
CA CYS A 783 16.72 35.76 -12.81
C CYS A 783 15.33 36.16 -13.33
N SER A 784 14.29 35.36 -13.07
CA SER A 784 12.94 35.66 -13.58
C SER A 784 12.39 36.96 -12.99
N GLU A 785 12.72 37.22 -11.72
CA GLU A 785 12.27 38.41 -10.98
C GLU A 785 13.44 39.29 -10.54
N SER A 786 13.21 40.59 -10.47
CA SER A 786 14.15 41.56 -9.90
C SER A 786 13.81 41.99 -8.46
N ALA A 787 12.61 41.63 -7.97
CA ALA A 787 12.16 41.88 -6.62
C ALA A 787 11.14 40.81 -6.18
N ILE A 788 11.18 40.42 -4.91
CA ILE A 788 10.27 39.43 -4.29
C ILE A 788 9.72 39.97 -2.96
N ASN A 789 8.49 39.59 -2.62
CA ASN A 789 7.83 39.98 -1.37
C ASN A 789 7.65 38.76 -0.45
N ARG A 790 8.22 38.82 0.76
CA ARG A 790 8.10 37.74 1.76
C ARG A 790 6.67 37.49 2.26
N GLN A 791 5.73 38.40 2.04
CA GLN A 791 4.34 38.29 2.53
C GLN A 791 3.33 37.79 1.48
N GLY A 792 3.78 37.19 0.36
CA GLY A 792 2.90 36.40 -0.51
C GLY A 792 2.20 37.14 -1.65
N ASN A 793 2.48 38.44 -1.90
CA ASN A 793 2.08 39.06 -3.17
C ASN A 793 2.85 40.38 -3.48
N PRO A 794 3.58 40.51 -4.61
CA PRO A 794 3.82 39.52 -5.68
C PRO A 794 4.98 38.55 -5.32
N PRO A 795 5.37 37.59 -6.18
CA PRO A 795 5.76 36.22 -5.77
C PRO A 795 6.86 36.15 -4.71
N THR A 796 6.72 35.18 -3.80
CA THR A 796 7.75 34.79 -2.81
C THR A 796 8.91 34.05 -3.49
N THR A 797 8.63 33.35 -4.59
CA THR A 797 9.62 32.55 -5.35
C THR A 797 10.14 33.26 -6.60
N PHE A 798 11.35 32.92 -7.04
CA PHE A 798 11.96 33.35 -8.30
C PHE A 798 12.77 32.21 -8.93
N ASP A 799 12.93 32.24 -10.25
CA ASP A 799 13.72 31.25 -10.99
C ASP A 799 15.09 31.83 -11.33
N VAL A 800 16.12 31.00 -11.19
CA VAL A 800 17.44 31.25 -11.76
C VAL A 800 17.67 30.24 -12.87
N TYR A 801 17.88 30.73 -14.09
CA TYR A 801 18.05 29.87 -15.26
C TYR A 801 19.15 30.40 -16.18
N GLY A 802 19.73 29.54 -17.01
CA GLY A 802 20.80 29.92 -17.90
C GLY A 802 21.41 28.76 -18.67
N GLN A 803 22.58 29.00 -19.28
CA GLN A 803 23.28 28.01 -20.09
C GLN A 803 24.75 27.84 -19.71
N LEU A 804 25.20 26.59 -19.69
CA LEU A 804 26.61 26.19 -19.69
C LEU A 804 27.07 25.94 -21.13
N GLN A 805 28.18 26.58 -21.51
CA GLN A 805 28.75 26.49 -22.85
C GLN A 805 30.26 26.34 -22.81
N ASP A 806 30.80 25.58 -23.75
CA ASP A 806 32.22 25.53 -24.01
C ASP A 806 32.72 26.90 -24.49
N SER A 807 33.70 27.48 -23.81
CA SER A 807 34.17 28.84 -24.12
C SER A 807 34.88 28.95 -25.48
N VAL A 808 35.37 27.83 -26.02
CA VAL A 808 36.13 27.78 -27.28
C VAL A 808 35.23 27.45 -28.46
N LEU A 809 34.33 26.47 -28.30
CA LEU A 809 33.44 25.97 -29.35
C LEU A 809 32.10 26.71 -29.39
N GLY A 810 31.67 27.31 -28.27
CA GLY A 810 30.34 27.89 -28.11
C GLY A 810 29.22 26.86 -28.13
N THR A 811 29.55 25.58 -27.96
CA THR A 811 28.59 24.46 -27.89
C THR A 811 28.14 24.27 -26.45
N GLU A 812 26.96 23.70 -26.32
CA GLU A 812 26.30 23.34 -25.07
C GLU A 812 27.16 22.35 -24.25
N VAL A 813 27.18 22.51 -22.93
CA VAL A 813 27.88 21.64 -21.98
C VAL A 813 26.83 21.00 -21.05
N PRO A 814 26.48 19.72 -21.28
CA PRO A 814 25.46 19.04 -20.49
C PRO A 814 26.00 18.55 -19.14
N TYR A 815 25.08 18.24 -18.23
CA TYR A 815 25.34 17.55 -16.97
C TYR A 815 26.28 18.28 -15.99
N GLY A 816 26.46 19.59 -16.17
CA GLY A 816 27.30 20.41 -15.33
C GLY A 816 26.53 20.91 -14.10
N GLN A 817 27.07 20.69 -12.91
CA GLN A 817 26.47 21.15 -11.67
C GLN A 817 26.67 22.66 -11.48
N VAL A 818 25.57 23.37 -11.26
CA VAL A 818 25.51 24.81 -11.06
C VAL A 818 25.01 25.10 -9.65
N ALA A 819 25.84 25.80 -8.87
CA ALA A 819 25.48 26.31 -7.55
C ALA A 819 25.02 27.76 -7.65
N ILE A 820 23.92 28.10 -6.98
CA ILE A 820 23.43 29.46 -6.85
C ILE A 820 23.85 30.01 -5.49
N SER A 821 24.38 31.23 -5.49
CA SER A 821 24.75 31.95 -4.27
C SER A 821 24.10 33.32 -4.21
N MET A 822 23.72 33.74 -3.01
CA MET A 822 23.09 35.02 -2.73
C MET A 822 24.00 35.86 -1.84
N TRP A 823 24.26 37.10 -2.23
CA TRP A 823 25.19 37.99 -1.54
C TRP A 823 24.54 39.34 -1.24
N GLN A 824 24.73 39.83 -0.02
CA GLN A 824 24.39 41.20 0.34
C GLN A 824 25.68 42.02 0.51
N VAL A 825 25.95 42.89 -0.46
CA VAL A 825 27.19 43.67 -0.56
C VAL A 825 28.43 42.77 -0.69
N ILE A 826 29.01 42.33 0.44
CA ILE A 826 30.18 41.43 0.51
C ILE A 826 29.94 40.23 1.43
N THR A 827 28.75 40.12 2.00
CA THR A 827 28.40 39.05 2.95
C THR A 827 27.64 37.98 2.20
N ASP A 828 28.10 36.74 2.32
CA ASP A 828 27.39 35.57 1.81
C ASP A 828 26.11 35.37 2.63
N LYS A 829 25.00 35.24 1.91
CA LYS A 829 23.64 35.07 2.41
C LYS A 829 22.95 33.88 1.74
N SER A 830 23.71 32.99 1.13
CA SER A 830 23.18 31.84 0.39
C SER A 830 22.39 30.87 1.28
N SER A 831 22.65 30.83 2.59
CA SER A 831 21.87 30.03 3.55
C SER A 831 20.44 30.50 3.74
N LEU A 832 20.09 31.68 3.21
CA LEU A 832 18.73 32.21 3.22
C LEU A 832 17.95 31.85 1.96
N LEU A 833 18.53 31.10 1.02
CA LEU A 833 17.81 30.56 -0.13
C LEU A 833 17.14 29.24 0.24
N GLU A 834 15.99 28.96 -0.35
CA GLU A 834 15.31 27.67 -0.22
C GLU A 834 15.03 27.08 -1.62
N PRO A 835 15.44 25.84 -1.92
CA PRO A 835 16.21 24.94 -1.05
C PRO A 835 17.68 25.38 -0.85
N TYR A 836 18.26 25.03 0.30
CA TYR A 836 19.70 25.18 0.60
C TYR A 836 20.36 23.82 0.85
N PRO A 837 21.50 23.50 0.20
CA PRO A 837 22.21 24.31 -0.80
C PRO A 837 21.45 24.40 -2.13
N ALA A 838 21.42 25.60 -2.73
CA ALA A 838 20.76 25.85 -4.00
C ALA A 838 21.64 25.33 -5.15
N ILE A 839 21.45 24.07 -5.55
CA ILE A 839 22.23 23.38 -6.58
C ILE A 839 21.27 22.79 -7.61
N THR A 840 21.63 22.92 -8.89
CA THR A 840 20.94 22.31 -10.03
C THR A 840 21.97 21.80 -11.04
N GLU A 841 21.52 21.10 -12.07
CA GLU A 841 22.35 20.53 -13.13
C GLU A 841 21.90 21.02 -14.49
N SER A 842 22.83 21.16 -15.43
CA SER A 842 22.46 21.43 -16.81
C SER A 842 21.94 20.17 -17.50
N ASP A 843 20.88 20.33 -18.30
CA ASP A 843 20.29 19.26 -19.09
C ASP A 843 21.17 18.87 -20.30
N SER A 844 20.67 17.97 -21.15
CA SER A 844 21.37 17.55 -22.38
C SER A 844 21.65 18.69 -23.38
N ASN A 845 20.98 19.84 -23.25
CA ASN A 845 21.18 21.05 -24.04
C ASN A 845 22.03 22.10 -23.30
N GLY A 846 22.61 21.75 -22.15
CA GLY A 846 23.39 22.68 -21.34
C GLY A 846 22.55 23.77 -20.67
N ASP A 847 21.22 23.69 -20.70
CA ASP A 847 20.31 24.60 -20.02
C ASP A 847 20.14 24.16 -18.55
N TYR A 848 20.12 25.09 -17.61
CA TYR A 848 19.80 24.81 -16.21
C TYR A 848 18.71 25.76 -15.72
N THR A 849 17.88 25.30 -14.80
CA THR A 849 16.85 26.09 -14.11
C THR A 849 16.72 25.60 -12.68
N ILE A 850 16.51 26.53 -11.75
CA ILE A 850 16.18 26.23 -10.36
C ILE A 850 15.18 27.26 -9.85
N ASN A 851 14.09 26.78 -9.25
CA ASN A 851 13.13 27.62 -8.55
C ASN A 851 13.61 27.81 -7.10
N LEU A 852 13.64 29.06 -6.63
CA LEU A 852 14.17 29.45 -5.34
C LEU A 852 13.19 30.34 -4.59
N ASN A 853 13.15 30.19 -3.27
CA ASN A 853 12.52 31.13 -2.33
C ASN A 853 13.60 31.75 -1.41
N VAL A 854 13.22 32.76 -0.63
CA VAL A 854 14.03 33.29 0.47
C VAL A 854 13.37 33.00 1.81
N ASP A 855 14.18 32.66 2.81
CA ASP A 855 13.76 32.48 4.21
C ASP A 855 13.03 33.74 4.72
N ASP A 856 11.96 33.58 5.51
CA ASP A 856 11.16 34.67 6.08
C ASP A 856 11.97 35.62 7.00
N GLU A 857 13.07 35.12 7.58
CA GLU A 857 14.05 35.90 8.35
C GLU A 857 15.02 36.73 7.47
N SER A 858 14.92 36.61 6.15
CA SER A 858 15.80 37.33 5.22
C SER A 858 15.70 38.85 5.42
N PRO A 859 16.83 39.54 5.70
CA PRO A 859 16.81 40.98 5.86
C PRO A 859 16.31 41.68 4.59
N LEU A 860 15.49 42.72 4.74
CA LEU A 860 15.06 43.53 3.60
C LEU A 860 16.25 44.23 2.93
N GLY A 861 16.15 44.41 1.61
CA GLY A 861 17.11 45.18 0.82
C GLY A 861 17.63 44.46 -0.42
N SER A 862 18.66 45.03 -1.04
CA SER A 862 19.21 44.56 -2.31
C SER A 862 20.26 43.47 -2.15
N TYR A 863 20.09 42.41 -2.94
CA TYR A 863 20.96 41.25 -3.03
C TYR A 863 21.53 41.08 -4.44
N SER A 864 22.60 40.31 -4.54
CA SER A 864 23.22 39.87 -5.79
C SER A 864 23.24 38.36 -5.85
N ILE A 865 22.58 37.81 -6.86
CA ILE A 865 22.55 36.38 -7.18
C ILE A 865 23.64 36.05 -8.18
N TYR A 866 24.40 34.99 -7.92
CA TYR A 866 25.42 34.45 -8.82
C TYR A 866 25.12 32.98 -9.10
N ALA A 867 25.25 32.59 -10.36
CA ALA A 867 25.32 31.19 -10.75
C ALA A 867 26.79 30.82 -10.97
N THR A 868 27.22 29.71 -10.37
CA THR A 868 28.59 29.21 -10.41
C THR A 868 28.58 27.78 -10.87
N PHE A 869 29.22 27.49 -12.00
CA PHE A 869 29.58 26.12 -12.35
C PHE A 869 30.62 25.62 -11.36
N THR A 870 30.33 24.54 -10.63
CA THR A 870 31.15 24.06 -9.51
C THR A 870 32.41 23.32 -9.96
N GLY A 871 32.53 23.07 -11.27
CA GLY A 871 33.53 22.16 -11.83
C GLY A 871 33.13 20.70 -11.72
N THR A 872 31.93 20.40 -11.23
CA THR A 872 31.43 19.02 -11.08
C THR A 872 30.49 18.68 -12.23
N PHE A 873 30.64 17.49 -12.81
CA PHE A 873 29.66 16.92 -13.74
C PHE A 873 28.98 15.72 -13.08
N GLN A 874 27.65 15.65 -13.15
CA GLN A 874 26.85 14.53 -12.65
C GLN A 874 26.17 13.85 -13.83
N VAL A 875 26.67 12.67 -14.21
CA VAL A 875 26.16 11.92 -15.36
C VAL A 875 25.34 10.74 -14.85
N ASP A 876 24.10 10.64 -15.35
CA ASP A 876 23.11 9.60 -15.03
C ASP A 876 22.80 9.45 -13.52
N GLY A 877 22.97 10.52 -12.73
CA GLY A 877 22.66 10.56 -11.29
C GLY A 877 23.61 9.78 -10.36
N GLU A 878 24.43 8.87 -10.90
CA GLU A 878 25.35 8.02 -10.13
C GLU A 878 26.84 8.36 -10.34
N THR A 879 27.22 8.94 -11.49
CA THR A 879 28.64 9.15 -11.84
C THR A 879 29.05 10.61 -11.77
N SER A 880 29.93 10.94 -10.82
CA SER A 880 30.45 12.30 -10.59
C SER A 880 31.87 12.50 -11.13
N PHE A 881 32.12 13.60 -11.84
CA PHE A 881 33.46 14.06 -12.24
C PHE A 881 33.81 15.41 -11.66
N ASP A 882 34.81 15.45 -10.78
CA ASP A 882 35.27 16.69 -10.15
C ASP A 882 36.44 17.31 -10.93
N LEU A 883 36.21 18.46 -11.53
CA LEU A 883 37.18 19.30 -12.24
C LEU A 883 37.26 20.68 -11.59
N PRO A 884 37.83 20.79 -10.37
CA PRO A 884 37.82 22.04 -9.59
C PRO A 884 38.57 23.21 -10.24
N ASN A 885 39.31 22.96 -11.34
CA ASN A 885 39.99 23.99 -12.12
C ASN A 885 39.10 24.62 -13.21
N LEU A 886 37.91 24.07 -13.48
CA LEU A 886 36.96 24.55 -14.47
C LEU A 886 35.83 25.34 -13.79
N LEU A 887 36.17 26.42 -13.09
CA LEU A 887 35.16 27.28 -12.47
C LEU A 887 34.72 28.36 -13.46
N ALA A 888 33.41 28.49 -13.63
CA ALA A 888 32.78 29.57 -14.38
C ALA A 888 31.75 30.26 -13.50
N ASN A 889 31.78 31.59 -13.48
CA ASN A 889 30.82 32.39 -12.71
C ASN A 889 30.05 33.31 -13.65
N SER A 890 28.75 33.42 -13.42
CA SER A 890 27.93 34.43 -14.06
C SER A 890 28.24 35.82 -13.46
N GLY A 891 27.75 36.87 -14.12
CA GLY A 891 27.65 38.18 -13.48
C GLY A 891 26.60 38.17 -12.36
N PRO A 892 26.60 39.20 -11.48
CA PRO A 892 25.57 39.35 -10.47
C PRO A 892 24.23 39.76 -11.11
N HIS A 893 23.16 39.11 -10.68
CA HIS A 893 21.79 39.53 -10.93
C HIS A 893 21.21 40.19 -9.69
N ALA A 894 20.61 41.37 -9.83
CA ALA A 894 20.04 42.09 -8.72
C ALA A 894 18.69 41.49 -8.32
N LEU A 895 18.50 41.27 -7.02
CA LEU A 895 17.25 40.83 -6.40
C LEU A 895 16.96 41.72 -5.20
N ASP A 896 15.85 42.44 -5.19
CA ASP A 896 15.39 43.22 -4.03
C ASP A 896 14.41 42.39 -3.19
N ILE A 897 14.71 42.17 -1.91
CA ILE A 897 13.76 41.58 -0.96
C ILE A 897 13.01 42.72 -0.30
N GLU A 898 11.70 42.77 -0.54
CA GLU A 898 10.82 43.81 -0.04
C GLU A 898 9.81 43.25 0.97
N ASP A 899 9.46 44.08 1.95
CA ASP A 899 8.27 43.93 2.78
C ASP A 899 7.58 45.30 2.74
N PRO A 900 6.53 45.45 1.92
CA PRO A 900 5.90 46.75 1.70
C PRO A 900 5.23 47.32 2.95
N ASP A 901 4.93 46.49 3.96
CA ASP A 901 4.19 46.90 5.15
C ASP A 901 5.08 47.01 6.42
N ASP A 902 6.27 46.39 6.45
CA ASP A 902 7.24 46.42 7.57
C ASP A 902 6.55 46.30 8.94
N VAL A 903 5.73 45.26 9.08
CA VAL A 903 4.90 45.02 10.27
C VAL A 903 5.74 44.30 11.33
N ASN A 904 5.86 44.90 12.50
CA ASN A 904 6.53 44.32 13.67
C ASN A 904 5.53 44.18 14.82
N LEU A 905 5.25 42.92 15.20
CA LEU A 905 4.34 42.56 16.27
C LEU A 905 5.15 42.04 17.47
N ILE A 906 5.05 42.72 18.61
CA ILE A 906 5.65 42.30 19.87
C ILE A 906 4.54 41.81 20.79
N PHE A 907 4.46 40.51 21.02
CA PHE A 907 3.50 39.89 21.93
C PHE A 907 4.16 39.54 23.27
N LEU A 908 3.50 39.88 24.39
CA LEU A 908 3.98 39.58 25.73
C LEU A 908 2.86 38.93 26.56
N ILE A 909 3.25 37.97 27.39
CA ILE A 909 2.39 37.33 28.39
C ILE A 909 2.96 37.67 29.77
N ASP A 910 2.16 38.35 30.60
CA ASP A 910 2.55 38.87 31.91
C ASP A 910 3.86 39.69 31.88
N GLY A 911 4.04 40.48 30.82
CA GLY A 911 5.24 41.31 30.61
C GLY A 911 6.48 40.53 30.15
N THR A 912 6.36 39.24 29.84
CA THR A 912 7.42 38.42 29.24
C THR A 912 7.20 38.33 27.72
N PRO A 913 8.13 38.81 26.87
CA PRO A 913 7.99 38.73 25.41
C PRO A 913 8.04 37.28 24.91
N THR A 914 7.26 36.99 23.88
CA THR A 914 7.27 35.69 23.20
C THR A 914 8.63 35.44 22.55
N GLN A 915 9.15 34.23 22.73
CA GLN A 915 10.36 33.76 22.05
C GLN A 915 9.97 32.85 20.88
N PRO A 916 10.87 32.62 19.91
CA PRO A 916 10.63 31.67 18.81
C PRO A 916 10.28 30.26 19.30
N ASP A 917 10.87 29.80 20.41
CA ASP A 917 10.61 28.48 21.00
C ASP A 917 9.78 28.59 22.29
N TYR A 918 8.49 28.24 22.21
CA TYR A 918 7.52 28.51 23.28
C TYR A 918 7.62 27.59 24.52
N LEU A 919 8.33 26.47 24.43
CA LEU A 919 8.31 25.43 25.47
C LEU A 919 9.30 25.65 26.63
N SER A 920 10.29 26.55 26.49
CA SER A 920 11.27 26.81 27.57
C SER A 920 11.05 28.18 28.23
N GLY A 921 10.52 28.19 29.46
CA GLY A 921 10.39 29.41 30.26
C GLY A 921 9.05 30.14 30.20
N ALA A 922 7.99 29.51 29.67
CA ALA A 922 6.64 30.06 29.67
C ALA A 922 6.09 30.31 31.10
N PRO A 923 5.35 31.41 31.34
CA PRO A 923 4.77 31.71 32.65
C PRO A 923 3.63 30.75 33.01
N SER A 924 3.85 29.86 33.97
CA SER A 924 2.81 28.94 34.48
C SER A 924 1.78 29.65 35.37
N LYS A 925 0.48 29.40 35.16
CA LYS A 925 -0.63 29.98 35.95
C LYS A 925 -1.66 28.94 36.36
N THR A 926 -2.38 29.23 37.44
CA THR A 926 -3.47 28.36 37.92
C THR A 926 -4.82 28.82 37.35
N ARG A 927 -5.83 27.94 37.30
CA ARG A 927 -7.23 28.21 36.87
C ARG A 927 -7.99 29.33 37.62
N SER A 928 -7.33 30.02 38.55
CA SER A 928 -7.90 31.20 39.26
C SER A 928 -7.10 32.48 39.03
N SER A 929 -6.02 32.40 38.26
CA SER A 929 -5.14 33.52 37.98
C SER A 929 -5.71 34.41 36.87
N THR A 930 -5.27 35.67 36.88
CA THR A 930 -5.41 36.57 35.73
C THR A 930 -4.10 36.55 34.97
N VAL A 931 -4.18 36.48 33.64
CA VAL A 931 -3.04 36.63 32.73
C VAL A 931 -3.15 38.00 32.08
N GLN A 932 -2.02 38.65 31.81
CA GLN A 932 -1.97 39.88 31.04
C GLN A 932 -1.38 39.61 29.65
N LEU A 933 -2.22 39.66 28.63
CA LEU A 933 -1.83 39.59 27.22
C LEU A 933 -1.59 41.00 26.70
N GLN A 934 -0.45 41.25 26.07
CA GLN A 934 -0.05 42.59 25.64
C GLN A 934 0.55 42.52 24.24
N VAL A 935 0.07 43.35 23.31
CA VAL A 935 0.60 43.45 21.96
C VAL A 935 1.02 44.89 21.71
N TRP A 936 2.22 45.06 21.16
CA TRP A 936 2.62 46.28 20.47
C TRP A 936 2.76 46.00 18.98
N LEU A 937 2.07 46.78 18.17
CA LEU A 937 2.11 46.71 16.72
C LEU A 937 2.80 47.96 16.18
N TYR A 938 3.81 47.75 15.33
CA TYR A 938 4.50 48.78 14.60
C TYR A 938 4.39 48.51 13.11
N VAL A 939 4.20 49.55 12.32
CA VAL A 939 4.22 49.53 10.85
C VAL A 939 5.30 50.52 10.44
N SER A 940 6.30 50.06 9.69
CA SER A 940 7.45 50.88 9.29
C SER A 940 8.16 51.55 10.49
N GLY A 941 8.31 50.81 11.59
CA GLY A 941 8.93 51.29 12.84
C GLY A 941 8.14 52.37 13.61
N SER A 942 6.94 52.75 13.16
CA SER A 942 6.03 53.66 13.87
C SER A 942 4.88 52.88 14.50
N PRO A 943 4.37 53.27 15.68
CA PRO A 943 3.24 52.56 16.29
C PRO A 943 2.02 52.59 15.37
N ALA A 944 1.46 51.43 15.10
CA ALA A 944 0.29 51.28 14.24
C ALA A 944 -0.95 51.64 15.05
N VAL A 945 -1.67 52.71 14.70
CA VAL A 945 -2.78 53.26 15.50
C VAL A 945 -4.11 52.88 14.87
N ASN A 946 -5.07 52.44 15.70
CA ASN A 946 -6.40 52.03 15.26
C ASN A 946 -6.38 50.81 14.32
N GLU A 947 -5.43 49.91 14.53
CA GLU A 947 -5.35 48.62 13.85
C GLU A 947 -5.95 47.53 14.73
N LEU A 948 -6.69 46.60 14.13
CA LEU A 948 -7.38 45.54 14.85
C LEU A 948 -6.39 44.46 15.29
N VAL A 949 -6.33 44.19 16.60
CA VAL A 949 -5.62 43.04 17.18
C VAL A 949 -6.63 42.05 17.70
N VAL A 950 -6.51 40.80 17.28
CA VAL A 950 -7.35 39.69 17.71
C VAL A 950 -6.49 38.72 18.53
N PHE A 951 -6.92 38.41 19.74
CA PHE A 951 -6.34 37.35 20.58
C PHE A 951 -7.17 36.09 20.40
N ARG A 952 -6.52 35.01 20.00
CA ARG A 952 -7.11 33.67 19.84
C ARG A 952 -6.38 32.69 20.74
N ASP A 953 -7.13 31.76 21.33
CA ASP A 953 -6.57 30.57 21.94
C ASP A 953 -6.41 29.55 20.81
N GLU A 954 -5.16 29.29 20.39
CA GLU A 954 -4.85 28.42 19.25
C GLU A 954 -5.24 26.96 19.52
N THR A 955 -5.23 26.49 20.78
CA THR A 955 -5.61 25.11 21.13
C THR A 955 -7.11 24.87 20.98
N THR A 956 -7.93 25.90 21.16
CA THR A 956 -9.40 25.80 21.06
C THR A 956 -9.97 26.50 19.82
N GLY A 957 -9.15 27.20 19.05
CA GLY A 957 -9.57 28.11 17.99
C GLY A 957 -10.41 29.32 18.46
N VAL A 958 -10.69 29.45 19.77
CA VAL A 958 -11.62 30.45 20.30
C VAL A 958 -11.00 31.84 20.30
N GLN A 959 -11.70 32.80 19.70
CA GLN A 959 -11.35 34.21 19.83
C GLN A 959 -11.63 34.68 21.27
N LEU A 960 -10.57 35.03 22.00
CA LEU A 960 -10.63 35.47 23.40
C LEU A 960 -11.04 36.94 23.52
N PHE A 961 -10.48 37.78 22.65
CA PHE A 961 -10.66 39.23 22.69
C PHE A 961 -10.25 39.85 21.37
N GLN A 962 -10.83 41.00 21.04
CA GLN A 962 -10.31 41.86 19.98
C GLN A 962 -10.42 43.31 20.40
N ASP A 963 -9.44 44.13 20.02
CA ASP A 963 -9.50 45.57 20.21
C ASP A 963 -8.60 46.27 19.20
N TYR A 964 -8.76 47.59 19.09
CA TYR A 964 -7.93 48.40 18.23
C TYR A 964 -6.74 48.97 19.01
N THR A 965 -5.57 48.99 18.39
CA THR A 965 -4.36 49.59 18.95
C THR A 965 -4.56 51.06 19.31
N ASP A 966 -4.04 51.46 20.47
CA ASP A 966 -4.09 52.85 20.90
C ASP A 966 -3.05 53.74 20.19
N GLY A 967 -2.91 54.99 20.61
CA GLY A 967 -1.96 55.95 20.04
C GLY A 967 -0.47 55.59 20.21
N SER A 968 -0.17 54.49 20.91
CA SER A 968 1.15 53.92 21.09
C SER A 968 1.31 52.54 20.43
N GLY A 969 0.35 52.15 19.58
CA GLY A 969 0.36 50.84 18.91
C GLY A 969 0.01 49.69 19.83
N TYR A 970 -0.58 49.97 20.99
CA TYR A 970 -0.69 49.02 22.08
C TYR A 970 -2.13 48.51 22.25
N VAL A 971 -2.26 47.21 22.48
CA VAL A 971 -3.48 46.56 22.97
C VAL A 971 -3.12 45.68 24.16
N SER A 972 -3.99 45.63 25.17
CA SER A 972 -3.87 44.62 26.22
C SER A 972 -5.20 44.06 26.67
N TYR A 973 -5.16 42.78 27.00
CA TYR A 973 -6.27 42.02 27.51
C TYR A 973 -5.86 41.34 28.82
N SER A 974 -6.74 41.31 29.81
CA SER A 974 -6.45 40.70 31.11
C SER A 974 -7.51 39.67 31.50
N PRO A 975 -7.56 38.52 30.81
CA PRO A 975 -8.54 37.49 31.08
C PRO A 975 -8.32 36.84 32.45
N SER A 976 -9.43 36.48 33.09
CA SER A 976 -9.39 35.51 34.19
C SER A 976 -9.42 34.10 33.61
N LEU A 977 -8.46 33.27 34.01
CA LEU A 977 -8.40 31.85 33.65
C LEU A 977 -9.48 31.00 34.35
N ALA A 978 -10.37 31.62 35.13
CA ALA A 978 -11.52 30.96 35.74
C ALA A 978 -12.72 30.82 34.76
N ASN A 979 -12.65 31.47 33.60
CA ASN A 979 -13.67 31.37 32.55
C ASN A 979 -13.43 30.12 31.67
N SER A 980 -14.50 29.52 31.15
CA SER A 980 -14.49 28.29 30.33
C SER A 980 -13.77 28.42 28.98
N ASN A 981 -13.32 29.62 28.60
CA ASN A 981 -12.76 29.91 27.28
C ASN A 981 -11.25 29.67 27.18
N PHE A 982 -10.61 29.18 28.25
CA PHE A 982 -9.20 28.77 28.24
C PHE A 982 -9.13 27.27 28.49
N ALA A 983 -8.50 26.53 27.58
CA ALA A 983 -8.20 25.12 27.82
C ALA A 983 -7.24 24.97 29.01
N ALA A 984 -7.40 23.90 29.81
CA ALA A 984 -6.38 23.51 30.77
C ALA A 984 -5.38 22.60 30.03
N GLY A 985 -4.25 23.16 29.61
CA GLY A 985 -3.18 22.41 28.92
C GLY A 985 -1.85 22.46 29.70
N LEU A 986 -1.29 21.27 29.93
CA LEU A 986 0.00 20.87 30.54
C LEU A 986 0.43 21.52 31.88
#